data_AF-A0AAW0A1L6-F1
#
_entry.id   AF-A0AAW0A1L6-F1
#
_cell.length_a   1.000
_cell.length_b   1.000
_cell.length_c   1.000
_cell.angle_alpha   90.00
_cell.angle_beta   90.00
_cell.angle_gamma   90.00
#
_symmetry.space_group_name_H-M   'P 1'
#
loop_
_entity.id
_entity.type
_entity.pdbx_description
1 polymer ?
#
loop_
_entity_poly.entity_id
_entity_poly.type
_entity_poly.pdbx_seq_one_letter_code
_entity_poly.pdbx_strand_id
1 'polypeptide(L)'
;MLPDEIISEILSPALTVPDERFAATERISPFATYSLSSSAYLLVCKAWLRVATPLLYRVVVLRSTSQANALEETLQDNPELGRFIKKLRVEGGYGPAMHTILQAAPNVQDLFVSLCIWSTDRTAGLRKGLALLNPRRVIIDDPSARDPPHNKQLDNLMQTLWACTVAVTCLTNSTFLRHSAPRTLFPPPQVKMLPREAQELLKIPENQLERLFPSSNALVQDLLAHKIPYERPSAHTTETSQYLSKDSPTCSDFDPTSLTAPPPALVHSLVEALRIEDQYGSVCCAHIPGHRERYPLWIVVYWAELRVVRASRKVWNDAVQALEARNQQNPSDSLALTILDRILRLPWYAGLRGFEECDVEGLANFCKPTAWFKTTEINQMLELLDEDEQLLRRKICVVPSDYTRDVIRAFNDDGLDYEDAPRYRKLRDLGEDSVNGRTNELTTVANVDGDHWVALIINFELQSVYYFDSLKRSINAELRAAYNWWINQHHATEFSWTPLPCLEQPDSHNCGLFAANRVAYYVNPNKYPLLDTEACADERLWMLEKILDRHESEKFQHISKGFSFTFPNTPPRTPPAAPMDLPLPSPMKGKVKRRVTDRAVGSPPASPAKKRPAKEKVVAAAKRGLQEMEALPQSERMGLFKFLTKETAQQKRKREEDIRAEAEVRAERRQQDDLEKARKKILTADEKREAAMYRKRQERERGYLADVKAGIRNEDFSLAAPQTKKRRIIVPNLQDIPTSDDIAELSRPARQIEKRYKDKHRTHKSGRKRKNEDQQRVYTNWKTPFLFKQILVAGRQTKDAGGLSSTAIVKYLRTRDRETFANLAATTVQGWFQRDDHGVKIWNPAVLEAAKVNGNIPGHDKGGRRGALSAHPEVVEAIKKRLTILREAGAALNLICVRAIIVATTQKMAPEVFEKRYADGSYFKVSDSYCRAFLRVTMEWSERKATKAAQHLPKNWEDVCERAALRRAYIIKKEDIPAELIVNSDQSRIFSVLLPTLESQSDYAPACYNPRFLATRRLGAPKAKTVVVWSASTFAYQLDTALSKASSGDACHS
;
A
#
# COMPACT_ATOMS: atom_id res chain seq x y z
N MET A 1 33.33 8.77 -24.78
CA MET A 1 32.26 8.15 -23.97
C MET A 1 32.83 7.88 -22.59
N LEU A 2 32.07 8.12 -21.52
CA LEU A 2 32.51 7.79 -20.16
C LEU A 2 32.65 6.26 -20.01
N PRO A 3 33.66 5.76 -19.27
CA PRO A 3 33.75 4.36 -18.87
C PRO A 3 32.52 3.91 -18.06
N ASP A 4 32.20 2.62 -18.08
CA ASP A 4 31.02 2.07 -17.41
C ASP A 4 31.10 2.25 -15.88
N GLU A 5 32.31 2.27 -15.31
CA GLU A 5 32.61 2.52 -13.91
C GLU A 5 32.17 3.93 -13.50
N ILE A 6 32.51 4.93 -14.32
CA ILE A 6 32.15 6.34 -14.09
C ILE A 6 30.64 6.54 -14.27
N ILE A 7 30.03 5.87 -15.26
CA ILE A 7 28.57 5.89 -15.43
C ILE A 7 27.89 5.26 -14.22
N SER A 8 28.46 4.18 -13.66
CA SER A 8 27.94 3.51 -12.47
C SER A 8 28.03 4.40 -11.23
N GLU A 9 29.15 5.09 -11.03
CA GLU A 9 29.32 6.05 -9.92
C GLU A 9 28.35 7.22 -10.03
N ILE A 10 28.12 7.76 -11.24
CA ILE A 10 27.16 8.85 -11.47
C ILE A 10 25.72 8.40 -11.17
N LEU A 11 25.36 7.17 -11.55
CA LEU A 11 23.99 6.67 -11.45
C LEU A 11 23.65 6.07 -10.08
N SER A 12 24.65 5.61 -9.33
CA SER A 12 24.44 4.94 -8.06
C SER A 12 23.68 5.79 -7.03
N PRO A 13 24.00 7.08 -6.80
CA PRO A 13 23.26 7.93 -5.86
C PRO A 13 21.79 8.13 -6.24
N ALA A 14 21.49 8.14 -7.55
CA ALA A 14 20.13 8.38 -8.05
C ALA A 14 19.23 7.12 -8.05
N LEU A 15 19.84 5.93 -8.10
CA LEU A 15 19.13 4.64 -8.17
C LEU A 15 19.20 3.84 -6.86
N THR A 16 20.07 4.22 -5.93
CA THR A 16 20.21 3.54 -4.64
C THR A 16 19.10 3.97 -3.70
N VAL A 17 18.39 2.98 -3.14
CA VAL A 17 17.46 3.19 -2.03
C VAL A 17 18.26 2.99 -0.73
N PRO A 18 18.35 4.01 0.15
CA PRO A 18 19.00 3.87 1.45
C PRO A 18 18.36 2.76 2.28
N ASP A 19 19.18 2.05 3.07
CA ASP A 19 18.74 0.87 3.79
C ASP A 19 17.62 1.16 4.78
N GLU A 20 17.68 2.32 5.42
CA GLU A 20 16.71 2.79 6.40
C GLU A 20 15.39 3.13 5.71
N ARG A 21 15.45 3.68 4.50
CA ARG A 21 14.25 3.96 3.70
C ARG A 21 13.60 2.66 3.23
N PHE A 22 14.40 1.64 2.91
CA PHE A 22 13.91 0.30 2.62
C PHE A 22 13.32 -0.39 3.86
N ALA A 23 13.89 -0.16 5.05
CA ALA A 23 13.48 -0.77 6.32
C ALA A 23 12.38 0.00 7.08
N ALA A 24 12.05 1.23 6.68
CA ALA A 24 11.12 2.09 7.41
C ALA A 24 9.71 1.49 7.56
N THR A 25 9.20 1.46 8.79
CA THR A 25 7.88 0.96 9.19
C THR A 25 6.93 2.10 9.60
N GLU A 26 7.09 3.27 8.99
CA GLU A 26 6.26 4.45 9.25
C GLU A 26 4.81 4.24 8.80
N ARG A 27 3.85 4.93 9.45
CA ARG A 27 2.41 4.86 9.13
C ARG A 27 2.10 5.09 7.65
N ILE A 28 2.85 5.98 7.01
CA ILE A 28 2.80 6.23 5.57
C ILE A 28 4.12 5.74 5.00
N SER A 29 4.08 4.76 4.11
CA SER A 29 5.28 4.27 3.43
C SER A 29 6.11 5.44 2.86
N PRO A 30 7.45 5.46 3.04
CA PRO A 30 8.29 6.52 2.47
C PRO A 30 8.29 6.50 0.93
N PHE A 31 7.70 5.48 0.33
CA PHE A 31 7.48 5.33 -1.11
C PHE A 31 6.03 5.68 -1.53
N ALA A 32 5.24 6.30 -0.63
CA ALA A 32 3.88 6.81 -0.86
C ALA A 32 3.82 8.12 -1.64
N THR A 33 4.84 8.96 -1.50
CA THR A 33 4.92 10.22 -2.23
C THR A 33 5.47 9.97 -3.64
N TYR A 34 4.88 10.67 -4.62
CA TYR A 34 5.28 10.52 -6.01
C TYR A 34 6.64 11.20 -6.25
N SER A 35 7.66 10.40 -6.52
CA SER A 35 8.95 10.87 -7.07
C SER A 35 9.02 10.60 -8.58
N LEU A 36 9.97 11.24 -9.26
CA LEU A 36 10.28 10.97 -10.66
C LEU A 36 10.58 9.47 -10.87
N SER A 37 10.08 8.89 -11.97
CA SER A 37 10.31 7.49 -12.26
C SER A 37 11.80 7.21 -12.48
N SER A 38 12.39 6.35 -11.63
CA SER A 38 13.77 5.86 -11.76
C SER A 38 14.03 5.10 -13.07
N SER A 39 12.99 4.71 -13.80
CA SER A 39 13.13 4.17 -15.16
C SER A 39 13.57 5.21 -16.20
N ALA A 40 13.47 6.51 -15.90
CA ALA A 40 13.88 7.58 -16.81
C ALA A 40 15.39 7.56 -17.11
N TYR A 41 16.22 7.12 -16.15
CA TYR A 41 17.67 6.97 -16.33
C TYR A 41 18.02 5.91 -17.38
N LEU A 42 17.16 4.91 -17.59
CA LEU A 42 17.34 3.88 -18.62
C LEU A 42 17.19 4.41 -20.05
N LEU A 43 16.53 5.57 -20.22
CA LEU A 43 16.14 6.10 -21.53
C LEU A 43 17.15 7.11 -22.10
N VAL A 44 18.21 7.43 -21.36
CA VAL A 44 19.21 8.44 -21.76
C VAL A 44 20.06 7.96 -22.93
N CYS A 45 20.72 6.81 -22.81
CA CYS A 45 21.48 6.18 -23.89
C CYS A 45 21.67 4.67 -23.65
N LYS A 46 22.22 3.94 -24.62
CA LYS A 46 22.47 2.49 -24.49
C LYS A 46 23.46 2.12 -23.37
N ALA A 47 24.46 2.97 -23.12
CA ALA A 47 25.43 2.74 -22.03
C ALA A 47 24.75 2.93 -20.66
N TRP A 48 23.94 3.98 -20.51
CA TRP A 48 23.15 4.19 -19.30
C TRP A 48 22.13 3.08 -19.10
N LEU A 49 21.42 2.62 -20.14
CA LEU A 49 20.54 1.46 -20.05
C LEU A 49 21.28 0.22 -19.49
N ARG A 50 22.45 -0.11 -20.05
CA ARG A 50 23.26 -1.26 -19.63
C ARG A 50 23.72 -1.14 -18.17
N VAL A 51 24.25 0.00 -17.76
CA VAL A 51 24.83 0.21 -16.41
C VAL A 51 23.74 0.43 -15.35
N ALA A 52 22.68 1.16 -15.68
CA ALA A 52 21.59 1.48 -14.75
C ALA A 52 20.67 0.29 -14.46
N THR A 53 20.50 -0.64 -15.40
CA THR A 53 19.57 -1.78 -15.26
C THR A 53 19.88 -2.63 -14.01
N PRO A 54 21.12 -3.11 -13.77
CA PRO A 54 21.40 -3.85 -12.53
C PRO A 54 21.23 -3.00 -11.27
N LEU A 55 21.51 -1.69 -11.33
CA LEU A 55 21.33 -0.77 -10.20
C LEU A 55 19.85 -0.55 -9.87
N LEU A 56 19.00 -0.38 -10.88
CA LEU A 56 17.55 -0.18 -10.73
C LEU A 56 16.86 -1.41 -10.14
N TYR A 57 17.23 -2.62 -10.57
CA TYR A 57 16.64 -3.85 -10.08
C TYR A 57 17.19 -4.28 -8.71
N ARG A 58 18.24 -3.63 -8.20
CA ARG A 58 18.86 -3.98 -6.92
C ARG A 58 17.87 -3.93 -5.75
N VAL A 59 17.01 -2.92 -5.74
CA VAL A 59 15.96 -2.73 -4.72
C VAL A 59 14.60 -2.58 -5.41
N VAL A 60 13.70 -3.52 -5.15
CA VAL A 60 12.35 -3.53 -5.72
C VAL A 60 11.33 -3.25 -4.63
N VAL A 61 10.46 -2.28 -4.86
CA VAL A 61 9.37 -1.90 -3.95
C VAL A 61 8.02 -2.10 -4.68
N LEU A 62 7.18 -2.96 -4.13
CA LEU A 62 5.85 -3.29 -4.66
C LEU A 62 4.79 -2.72 -3.73
N ARG A 63 3.96 -1.80 -4.25
CA ARG A 63 2.89 -1.10 -3.52
C ARG A 63 1.51 -1.27 -4.15
N SER A 64 1.41 -2.03 -5.23
CA SER A 64 0.16 -2.26 -5.96
C SER A 64 0.19 -3.55 -6.78
N THR A 65 -1.01 -4.08 -7.06
CA THR A 65 -1.17 -5.27 -7.92
C THR A 65 -0.67 -5.03 -9.35
N SER A 66 -0.81 -3.82 -9.88
CA SER A 66 -0.29 -3.47 -11.20
C SER A 66 1.23 -3.51 -11.27
N GLN A 67 1.94 -3.05 -10.24
CA GLN A 67 3.40 -3.16 -10.15
C GLN A 67 3.84 -4.62 -10.08
N ALA A 68 3.17 -5.44 -9.26
CA ALA A 68 3.49 -6.86 -9.17
C ALA A 68 3.28 -7.59 -10.51
N ASN A 69 2.16 -7.35 -11.20
CA ASN A 69 1.92 -7.96 -12.51
C ASN A 69 2.91 -7.48 -13.57
N ALA A 70 3.26 -6.18 -13.57
CA ALA A 70 4.24 -5.65 -14.52
C ALA A 70 5.64 -6.22 -14.27
N LEU A 71 6.03 -6.39 -13.00
CA LEU A 71 7.29 -7.03 -12.66
C LEU A 71 7.27 -8.52 -13.00
N GLU A 72 6.16 -9.22 -12.76
CA GLU A 72 5.99 -10.62 -13.17
C GLU A 72 6.19 -10.76 -14.69
N GLU A 73 5.50 -9.97 -15.51
CA GLU A 73 5.64 -9.99 -16.97
C GLU A 73 7.08 -9.69 -17.39
N THR A 74 7.71 -8.71 -16.74
CA THR A 74 9.10 -8.32 -17.03
C THR A 74 10.10 -9.41 -16.67
N LEU A 75 9.93 -10.09 -15.53
CA LEU A 75 10.78 -11.20 -15.08
C LEU A 75 10.52 -12.49 -15.87
N GLN A 76 9.31 -12.68 -16.40
CA GLN A 76 9.01 -13.77 -17.33
C GLN A 76 9.71 -13.55 -18.68
N ASP A 77 9.69 -12.33 -19.18
CA ASP A 77 10.34 -11.97 -20.45
C ASP A 77 11.87 -11.88 -20.33
N ASN A 78 12.38 -11.45 -19.17
CA ASN A 78 13.81 -11.22 -18.90
C ASN A 78 14.21 -11.74 -17.51
N PRO A 79 14.35 -13.08 -17.33
CA PRO A 79 14.61 -13.68 -16.03
C PRO A 79 15.94 -13.26 -15.39
N GLU A 80 16.94 -12.86 -16.21
CA GLU A 80 18.21 -12.35 -15.69
C GLU A 80 18.06 -11.12 -14.78
N LEU A 81 17.01 -10.32 -14.99
CA LEU A 81 16.74 -9.14 -14.17
C LEU A 81 16.41 -9.51 -12.72
N GLY A 82 15.80 -10.67 -12.51
CA GLY A 82 15.46 -11.18 -11.18
C GLY A 82 16.70 -11.48 -10.33
N ARG A 83 17.84 -11.78 -10.95
CA ARG A 83 19.12 -12.01 -10.23
C ARG A 83 19.72 -10.74 -9.66
N PHE A 84 19.39 -9.59 -10.23
CA PHE A 84 19.83 -8.29 -9.72
C PHE A 84 19.05 -7.88 -8.47
N ILE A 85 17.86 -8.45 -8.23
CA ILE A 85 17.06 -8.17 -7.04
C ILE A 85 17.77 -8.71 -5.80
N LYS A 86 18.24 -7.78 -4.96
CA LYS A 86 18.88 -8.07 -3.66
C LYS A 86 17.98 -7.69 -2.50
N LYS A 87 17.19 -6.63 -2.64
CA LYS A 87 16.21 -6.19 -1.64
C LYS A 87 14.82 -6.13 -2.24
N LEU A 88 13.84 -6.73 -1.57
CA LEU A 88 12.47 -6.77 -2.03
C LEU A 88 11.52 -6.31 -0.92
N ARG A 89 10.73 -5.27 -1.19
CA ARG A 89 9.72 -4.73 -0.27
C ARG A 89 8.33 -4.90 -0.84
N VAL A 90 7.43 -5.51 -0.07
CA VAL A 90 6.06 -5.87 -0.47
C VAL A 90 5.06 -5.27 0.50
N GLU A 91 4.27 -4.29 0.05
CA GLU A 91 3.30 -3.56 0.88
C GLU A 91 1.84 -3.96 0.61
N GLY A 92 1.54 -5.27 0.70
CA GLY A 92 0.19 -5.81 0.48
C GLY A 92 0.17 -7.21 -0.15
N GLY A 93 -1.03 -7.77 -0.33
CA GLY A 93 -1.23 -9.12 -0.87
C GLY A 93 -1.56 -9.13 -2.37
N TYR A 94 -0.55 -9.08 -3.25
CA TYR A 94 -0.74 -8.91 -4.70
C TYR A 94 -1.02 -10.19 -5.51
N GLY A 95 -1.54 -11.25 -4.88
CA GLY A 95 -2.05 -12.41 -5.59
C GLY A 95 -0.97 -13.33 -6.20
N PRO A 96 -1.31 -14.07 -7.28
CA PRO A 96 -0.45 -15.08 -7.88
C PRO A 96 0.90 -14.56 -8.38
N ALA A 97 0.96 -13.31 -8.84
CA ALA A 97 2.17 -12.68 -9.39
C ALA A 97 3.36 -12.76 -8.42
N MET A 98 3.09 -12.67 -7.11
CA MET A 98 4.12 -12.78 -6.09
C MET A 98 4.86 -14.13 -6.13
N HIS A 99 4.20 -15.23 -6.49
CA HIS A 99 4.88 -16.51 -6.59
C HIS A 99 5.95 -16.49 -7.68
N THR A 100 5.61 -15.96 -8.85
CA THR A 100 6.52 -15.83 -9.99
C THR A 100 7.67 -14.87 -9.69
N ILE A 101 7.39 -13.73 -9.05
CA ILE A 101 8.42 -12.76 -8.66
C ILE A 101 9.42 -13.39 -7.69
N LEU A 102 8.94 -14.05 -6.63
CA LEU A 102 9.81 -14.66 -5.63
C LEU A 102 10.60 -15.84 -6.20
N GLN A 103 10.02 -16.60 -7.13
CA GLN A 103 10.72 -17.65 -7.85
C GLN A 103 11.83 -17.10 -8.77
N ALA A 104 11.60 -15.95 -9.40
CA ALA A 104 12.56 -15.30 -10.29
C ALA A 104 13.63 -14.49 -9.55
N ALA A 105 13.48 -14.25 -8.23
CA ALA A 105 14.37 -13.44 -7.41
C ALA A 105 15.09 -14.26 -6.32
N PRO A 106 15.93 -15.25 -6.66
CA PRO A 106 16.58 -16.14 -5.69
C PRO A 106 17.65 -15.43 -4.85
N ASN A 107 18.12 -14.26 -5.29
CA ASN A 107 19.20 -13.50 -4.67
C ASN A 107 18.71 -12.46 -3.66
N VAL A 108 17.43 -12.48 -3.30
CA VAL A 108 16.87 -11.58 -2.28
C VAL A 108 17.54 -11.88 -0.94
N GLN A 109 18.34 -10.92 -0.48
CA GLN A 109 19.02 -10.92 0.81
C GLN A 109 18.17 -10.24 1.88
N ASP A 110 17.43 -9.19 1.49
CA ASP A 110 16.58 -8.42 2.38
C ASP A 110 15.14 -8.45 1.90
N LEU A 111 14.25 -8.98 2.73
CA LEU A 111 12.83 -9.06 2.44
C LEU A 111 12.05 -8.20 3.42
N PHE A 112 11.25 -7.26 2.92
CA PHE A 112 10.29 -6.50 3.70
C PHE A 112 8.86 -6.94 3.33
N VAL A 113 8.03 -7.27 4.32
CA VAL A 113 6.63 -7.64 4.13
C VAL A 113 5.75 -6.80 5.06
N SER A 114 4.82 -6.02 4.50
CA SER A 114 3.78 -5.34 5.28
C SER A 114 2.57 -6.24 5.49
N LEU A 115 2.06 -6.26 6.72
CA LEU A 115 0.86 -6.98 7.16
C LEU A 115 -0.42 -6.15 7.02
N CYS A 116 -0.36 -5.00 6.34
CA CYS A 116 -1.53 -4.27 5.82
C CYS A 116 -2.26 -5.07 4.72
N ILE A 117 -2.80 -6.23 5.10
CA ILE A 117 -3.51 -7.16 4.23
C ILE A 117 -5.00 -6.97 4.42
N TRP A 118 -5.67 -6.44 3.41
CA TRP A 118 -7.12 -6.25 3.44
C TRP A 118 -7.86 -7.52 3.01
N SER A 119 -9.15 -7.62 3.33
CA SER A 119 -9.98 -8.79 2.96
C SER A 119 -10.07 -9.03 1.44
N THR A 120 -9.86 -7.98 0.64
CA THR A 120 -9.81 -8.02 -0.83
C THR A 120 -8.47 -8.50 -1.39
N ASP A 121 -7.42 -8.52 -0.57
CA ASP A 121 -6.09 -8.94 -0.99
C ASP A 121 -6.01 -10.46 -1.14
N ARG A 122 -4.99 -10.91 -1.89
CA ARG A 122 -4.78 -12.34 -2.15
C ARG A 122 -3.35 -12.72 -1.76
N THR A 123 -3.19 -13.41 -0.64
CA THR A 123 -1.85 -13.76 -0.13
C THR A 123 -1.31 -15.09 -0.66
N ALA A 124 -2.10 -15.85 -1.41
CA ALA A 124 -1.74 -17.21 -1.85
C ALA A 124 -0.42 -17.31 -2.65
N GLY A 125 -0.11 -16.33 -3.51
CA GLY A 125 1.15 -16.32 -4.26
C GLY A 125 2.35 -16.00 -3.36
N LEU A 126 2.18 -15.05 -2.45
CA LEU A 126 3.20 -14.70 -1.46
C LEU A 126 3.53 -15.90 -0.55
N ARG A 127 2.50 -16.58 -0.03
CA ARG A 127 2.67 -17.79 0.80
C ARG A 127 3.47 -18.89 0.10
N LYS A 128 3.18 -19.16 -1.18
CA LYS A 128 3.91 -20.17 -1.96
C LYS A 128 5.34 -19.74 -2.28
N GLY A 129 5.55 -18.45 -2.54
CA GLY A 129 6.86 -17.92 -2.92
C GLY A 129 7.83 -17.74 -1.75
N LEU A 130 7.34 -17.49 -0.53
CA LEU A 130 8.19 -17.28 0.65
C LEU A 130 9.10 -18.49 0.95
N ALA A 131 8.60 -19.72 0.73
CA ALA A 131 9.39 -20.94 0.90
C ALA A 131 10.52 -21.11 -0.14
N LEU A 132 10.56 -20.27 -1.18
CA LEU A 132 11.59 -20.31 -2.24
C LEU A 132 12.76 -19.35 -1.95
N LEU A 133 12.64 -18.52 -0.92
CA LEU A 133 13.65 -17.53 -0.57
C LEU A 133 14.49 -17.98 0.62
N ASN A 134 15.73 -17.50 0.67
CA ASN A 134 16.60 -17.62 1.84
C ASN A 134 17.20 -16.23 2.19
N PRO A 135 16.35 -15.27 2.59
CA PRO A 135 16.82 -13.92 2.91
C PRO A 135 17.69 -13.94 4.16
N ARG A 136 18.76 -13.14 4.17
CA ARG A 136 19.59 -12.90 5.36
C ARG A 136 18.86 -12.05 6.40
N ARG A 137 17.98 -11.14 5.94
CA ARG A 137 17.20 -10.25 6.81
C ARG A 137 15.75 -10.20 6.34
N VAL A 138 14.83 -10.39 7.28
CA VAL A 138 13.40 -10.24 7.05
C VAL A 138 12.87 -9.13 7.96
N ILE A 139 12.17 -8.17 7.37
CA ILE A 139 11.54 -7.05 8.04
C ILE A 139 10.04 -7.25 7.88
N ILE A 140 9.33 -7.37 9.00
CA ILE A 140 7.88 -7.50 8.99
C ILE A 140 7.31 -6.23 9.59
N ASP A 141 6.55 -5.53 8.76
CA ASP A 141 5.84 -4.31 9.13
C ASP A 141 4.40 -4.69 9.46
N ASP A 142 3.95 -4.39 10.67
CA ASP A 142 2.56 -4.60 11.07
C ASP A 142 1.90 -3.26 11.40
N PRO A 143 1.41 -2.51 10.40
CA PRO A 143 0.70 -1.27 10.66
C PRO A 143 -0.65 -1.54 11.36
N SER A 144 -1.07 -2.80 11.39
CA SER A 144 -2.34 -3.26 11.94
C SER A 144 -2.28 -3.58 13.44
N ALA A 145 -1.09 -3.62 14.04
CA ALA A 145 -0.91 -3.59 15.50
C ALA A 145 -1.52 -2.33 16.14
N ARG A 146 -1.85 -1.31 15.33
CA ARG A 146 -2.50 -0.06 15.74
C ARG A 146 -4.00 0.00 15.39
N ASP A 147 -4.53 -0.94 14.60
CA ASP A 147 -5.96 -1.21 14.32
C ASP A 147 -6.10 -2.43 13.38
N PRO A 148 -6.35 -3.66 13.87
CA PRO A 148 -6.12 -4.85 13.06
C PRO A 148 -7.33 -5.23 12.19
N PRO A 149 -7.21 -5.28 10.84
CA PRO A 149 -8.21 -5.92 10.00
C PRO A 149 -8.02 -7.44 10.13
N HIS A 150 -8.56 -8.04 11.19
CA HIS A 150 -8.60 -9.50 11.36
C HIS A 150 -9.33 -10.13 10.18
N ASN A 151 -8.58 -10.78 9.29
CA ASN A 151 -9.15 -11.47 8.14
C ASN A 151 -8.33 -12.70 7.77
N LYS A 152 -9.02 -13.67 7.18
CA LYS A 152 -8.47 -14.97 6.81
C LYS A 152 -7.22 -14.89 5.91
N GLN A 153 -7.05 -13.83 5.11
CA GLN A 153 -5.87 -13.70 4.23
C GLN A 153 -4.62 -13.34 5.02
N LEU A 154 -4.76 -12.49 6.04
CA LEU A 154 -3.72 -12.16 6.99
C LEU A 154 -3.32 -13.39 7.80
N ASP A 155 -4.27 -14.09 8.43
CA ASP A 155 -3.99 -15.29 9.24
C ASP A 155 -3.18 -16.35 8.47
N ASN A 156 -3.61 -16.62 7.23
CA ASN A 156 -2.91 -17.57 6.36
C ASN A 156 -1.49 -17.12 6.01
N LEU A 157 -1.28 -15.82 5.79
CA LEU A 157 0.04 -15.27 5.49
C LEU A 157 0.94 -15.35 6.71
N MET A 158 0.43 -14.99 7.89
CA MET A 158 1.13 -15.07 9.16
C MET A 158 1.54 -16.50 9.49
N GLN A 159 0.65 -17.48 9.31
CA GLN A 159 0.99 -18.89 9.50
C GLN A 159 2.13 -19.35 8.57
N THR A 160 2.18 -18.81 7.35
CA THR A 160 3.24 -19.15 6.39
C THR A 160 4.55 -18.46 6.73
N LEU A 161 4.50 -17.17 7.12
CA LEU A 161 5.66 -16.44 7.61
C LEU A 161 6.24 -17.13 8.82
N TRP A 162 5.41 -17.52 9.80
CA TRP A 162 5.82 -18.31 10.98
C TRP A 162 6.51 -19.62 10.60
N ALA A 163 5.95 -20.36 9.63
CA ALA A 163 6.56 -21.59 9.14
C ALA A 163 7.91 -21.36 8.43
N CYS A 164 8.13 -20.17 7.86
CA CYS A 164 9.35 -19.80 7.13
C CYS A 164 10.39 -19.08 8.01
N THR A 165 9.99 -18.30 9.02
CA THR A 165 10.88 -17.53 9.91
C THR A 165 11.62 -18.42 10.91
N VAL A 166 11.15 -19.64 11.15
CA VAL A 166 11.91 -20.68 11.85
C VAL A 166 13.26 -20.97 11.15
N ALA A 167 13.44 -20.62 9.87
CA ALA A 167 14.70 -20.85 9.13
C ALA A 167 15.63 -19.61 8.99
N VAL A 168 15.28 -18.42 9.50
CA VAL A 168 16.03 -17.16 9.24
C VAL A 168 16.49 -16.46 10.52
N THR A 169 17.81 -16.38 10.71
CA THR A 169 18.48 -15.66 11.81
C THR A 169 18.77 -14.20 11.47
N CYS A 170 17.79 -13.30 11.60
CA CYS A 170 17.98 -11.90 12.02
C CYS A 170 16.63 -11.16 12.01
N LEU A 171 16.10 -10.83 13.19
CA LEU A 171 14.98 -9.91 13.38
C LEU A 171 15.54 -8.59 13.94
N THR A 172 15.37 -7.49 13.22
CA THR A 172 15.52 -6.13 13.78
C THR A 172 14.18 -5.43 13.74
N ASN A 173 13.35 -5.74 14.72
CA ASN A 173 12.67 -4.80 15.61
C ASN A 173 11.88 -5.64 16.61
N SER A 174 12.21 -5.45 17.87
CA SER A 174 11.84 -6.24 19.05
C SER A 174 10.39 -6.02 19.50
N THR A 175 9.43 -6.08 18.58
CA THR A 175 7.98 -6.00 18.87
C THR A 175 7.20 -7.18 18.31
N PHE A 176 7.80 -8.00 17.43
CA PHE A 176 7.11 -9.05 16.67
C PHE A 176 6.70 -10.31 17.49
N LEU A 177 7.15 -10.47 18.74
CA LEU A 177 6.88 -11.69 19.52
C LEU A 177 5.55 -11.70 20.29
N ARG A 178 4.71 -10.64 20.24
CA ARG A 178 3.53 -10.57 21.12
C ARG A 178 2.14 -10.74 20.47
N HIS A 179 1.97 -10.63 19.15
CA HIS A 179 0.64 -10.29 18.63
C HIS A 179 -0.14 -11.29 17.76
N SER A 180 0.40 -12.44 17.31
CA SER A 180 -0.39 -13.24 16.33
C SER A 180 -0.09 -14.74 16.18
N ALA A 181 0.34 -15.40 17.26
CA ALA A 181 0.15 -16.85 17.37
C ALA A 181 -1.28 -17.16 17.88
N PRO A 182 -1.87 -18.35 17.62
CA PRO A 182 -2.85 -18.89 18.57
C PRO A 182 -2.12 -18.88 19.92
N ARG A 183 -2.54 -17.99 20.82
CA ARG A 183 -1.83 -17.73 22.06
C ARG A 183 -1.73 -19.05 22.85
N THR A 184 -0.57 -19.71 22.80
CA THR A 184 0.12 -19.97 24.06
C THR A 184 0.34 -18.59 24.66
N LEU A 185 -0.03 -18.41 25.92
CA LEU A 185 -0.13 -17.09 26.53
C LEU A 185 1.17 -16.31 26.50
N PHE A 186 2.32 -16.98 26.27
CA PHE A 186 3.61 -16.34 26.09
C PHE A 186 4.35 -16.88 24.85
N PRO A 187 5.16 -16.02 24.18
CA PRO A 187 6.06 -16.49 23.14
C PRO A 187 7.11 -17.42 23.76
N PRO A 188 7.51 -18.51 23.07
CA PRO A 188 8.66 -19.27 23.51
C PRO A 188 9.89 -18.34 23.55
N PRO A 189 10.70 -18.41 24.62
CA PRO A 189 11.89 -17.58 24.77
C PRO A 189 12.84 -17.77 23.58
N GLN A 190 13.44 -16.66 23.13
CA GLN A 190 14.35 -16.61 21.98
C GLN A 190 15.59 -17.51 22.19
N VAL A 191 15.59 -18.76 21.70
CA VAL A 191 16.77 -19.66 21.70
C VAL A 191 16.78 -20.57 20.46
N LYS A 192 18.00 -20.99 20.08
CA LYS A 192 18.38 -21.97 19.04
C LYS A 192 17.35 -23.10 18.88
N MET A 193 16.99 -23.36 17.62
CA MET A 193 16.01 -24.37 17.23
C MET A 193 16.30 -25.77 17.81
N LEU A 194 15.40 -26.25 18.67
CA LEU A 194 15.20 -27.69 18.91
C LEU A 194 14.65 -28.37 17.64
N PRO A 195 14.95 -29.66 17.39
CA PRO A 195 14.37 -30.42 16.27
C PRO A 195 12.82 -30.41 16.28
N ARG A 196 12.18 -30.48 15.10
CA ARG A 196 10.70 -30.45 14.95
C ARG A 196 9.98 -31.46 15.86
N GLU A 197 10.56 -32.63 16.07
CA GLU A 197 9.98 -33.69 16.93
C GLU A 197 9.94 -33.28 18.40
N ALA A 198 10.95 -32.56 18.89
CA ALA A 198 10.99 -32.04 20.25
C ALA A 198 10.01 -30.85 20.45
N GLN A 199 9.77 -30.05 19.41
CA GLN A 199 8.79 -28.95 19.46
C GLN A 199 7.35 -29.46 19.61
N GLU A 200 7.00 -30.55 18.93
CA GLU A 200 5.68 -31.18 19.07
C GLU A 200 5.45 -31.75 20.49
N LEU A 201 6.50 -32.26 21.14
CA LEU A 201 6.41 -32.78 22.52
C LEU A 201 6.20 -31.67 23.58
N LEU A 202 6.61 -30.44 23.26
CA LEU A 202 6.47 -29.27 24.13
C LEU A 202 5.16 -28.50 23.90
N LYS A 203 4.44 -28.78 22.80
CA LYS A 203 3.18 -28.10 22.48
C LYS A 203 2.06 -28.57 23.42
N ILE A 204 1.44 -27.61 24.11
CA ILE A 204 0.25 -27.89 24.94
C ILE A 204 -0.91 -28.31 24.01
N PRO A 205 -1.60 -29.42 24.28
CA PRO A 205 -2.72 -29.88 23.46
C PRO A 205 -3.83 -28.82 23.33
N GLU A 206 -4.34 -28.60 22.13
CA GLU A 206 -5.31 -27.52 21.83
C GLU A 206 -6.60 -27.65 22.66
N ASN A 207 -7.06 -28.87 22.92
CA ASN A 207 -8.22 -29.16 23.77
C ASN A 207 -8.00 -28.87 25.27
N GLN A 208 -6.76 -28.66 25.70
CA GLN A 208 -6.42 -28.31 27.08
C GLN A 208 -6.22 -26.79 27.26
N LEU A 209 -5.91 -26.04 26.20
CA LEU A 209 -5.60 -24.60 26.29
C LEU A 209 -6.76 -23.79 26.90
N GLU A 210 -7.98 -23.94 26.39
CA GLU A 210 -9.16 -23.22 26.90
C GLU A 210 -9.56 -23.64 28.32
N ARG A 211 -9.17 -24.85 28.74
CA ARG A 211 -9.46 -25.38 30.08
C ARG A 211 -8.44 -24.91 31.12
N LEU A 212 -7.18 -24.85 30.74
CA LEU A 212 -6.05 -24.59 31.65
C LEU A 212 -5.82 -23.10 31.87
N PHE A 213 -6.13 -22.27 30.87
CA PHE A 213 -5.81 -20.86 30.90
C PHE A 213 -7.00 -19.99 30.56
N PRO A 214 -7.12 -18.80 31.18
CA PRO A 214 -8.12 -17.85 30.77
C PRO A 214 -7.85 -17.45 29.32
N SER A 215 -8.93 -17.27 28.55
CA SER A 215 -8.80 -16.72 27.21
C SER A 215 -8.02 -15.42 27.30
N SER A 216 -7.26 -15.21 26.27
CA SER A 216 -6.36 -14.11 26.15
C SER A 216 -7.08 -12.76 26.03
N ASN A 217 -8.31 -12.80 25.50
CA ASN A 217 -9.25 -11.69 25.45
C ASN A 217 -10.25 -11.72 26.62
N ALA A 218 -10.07 -12.64 27.58
CA ALA A 218 -10.91 -12.66 28.78
C ALA A 218 -10.70 -11.36 29.55
N LEU A 219 -11.72 -10.99 30.32
CA LEU A 219 -11.69 -9.75 31.08
C LEU A 219 -10.82 -9.92 32.34
N VAL A 220 -10.36 -8.81 32.92
CA VAL A 220 -9.64 -8.83 34.19
C VAL A 220 -10.48 -9.51 35.27
N GLN A 221 -11.80 -9.27 35.32
CA GLN A 221 -12.69 -9.98 36.23
C GLN A 221 -12.64 -11.52 36.05
N ASP A 222 -12.52 -12.00 34.81
CA ASP A 222 -12.50 -13.42 34.51
C ASP A 222 -11.15 -14.04 34.91
N LEU A 223 -10.04 -13.31 34.71
CA LEU A 223 -8.72 -13.69 35.20
C LEU A 223 -8.70 -13.80 36.74
N LEU A 224 -9.30 -12.83 37.44
CA LEU A 224 -9.37 -12.82 38.89
C LEU A 224 -10.26 -13.94 39.44
N ALA A 225 -11.31 -14.32 38.72
CA ALA A 225 -12.17 -15.45 39.03
C ALA A 225 -11.57 -16.82 38.62
N HIS A 226 -10.62 -16.85 37.69
CA HIS A 226 -10.04 -18.08 37.15
C HIS A 226 -9.36 -18.91 38.24
N LYS A 227 -9.64 -20.22 38.27
CA LYS A 227 -9.02 -21.13 39.25
C LYS A 227 -7.60 -21.46 38.79
N ILE A 228 -6.62 -20.98 39.54
CA ILE A 228 -5.20 -21.26 39.30
C ILE A 228 -4.73 -22.27 40.37
N PRO A 229 -4.10 -23.40 40.00
CA PRO A 229 -3.56 -24.36 40.95
C PRO A 229 -2.57 -23.73 41.93
N TYR A 230 -2.41 -24.33 43.12
CA TYR A 230 -1.45 -23.87 44.12
C TYR A 230 0.00 -24.11 43.66
N GLU A 231 0.90 -23.17 43.99
CA GLU A 231 2.35 -23.29 43.77
C GLU A 231 3.03 -23.77 45.05
N ARG A 232 3.91 -24.77 44.97
CA ARG A 232 4.68 -25.14 46.16
C ARG A 232 5.79 -24.11 46.39
N PRO A 233 5.90 -23.53 47.60
CA PRO A 233 6.92 -22.54 47.91
C PRO A 233 8.34 -23.13 47.95
N SER A 234 8.48 -24.43 48.21
CA SER A 234 9.75 -25.14 48.19
C SER A 234 9.59 -26.53 47.56
N ALA A 235 10.65 -26.99 46.88
CA ALA A 235 10.79 -28.36 46.41
C ALA A 235 11.82 -29.07 47.29
N HIS A 236 11.60 -30.37 47.55
CA HIS A 236 12.56 -31.19 48.29
C HIS A 236 13.86 -31.46 47.50
N THR A 237 13.85 -31.17 46.20
CA THR A 237 14.99 -31.25 45.30
C THR A 237 14.95 -30.12 44.27
N THR A 238 16.11 -29.58 43.93
CA THR A 238 16.30 -28.53 42.92
C THR A 238 17.05 -29.02 41.69
N GLU A 239 17.40 -30.31 41.66
CA GLU A 239 18.15 -30.92 40.56
C GLU A 239 17.24 -31.22 39.36
N THR A 240 17.51 -30.59 38.21
CA THR A 240 16.75 -30.79 36.97
C THR A 240 16.77 -32.24 36.47
N SER A 241 17.86 -32.96 36.73
CA SER A 241 18.04 -34.38 36.38
C SER A 241 17.04 -35.32 37.06
N GLN A 242 16.48 -34.92 38.20
CA GLN A 242 15.46 -35.70 38.92
C GLN A 242 14.04 -35.50 38.35
N TYR A 243 13.87 -34.45 37.54
CA TYR A 243 12.60 -34.10 36.90
C TYR A 243 12.55 -34.55 35.45
N LEU A 244 13.66 -34.60 34.74
CA LEU A 244 13.67 -34.94 33.31
C LEU A 244 14.06 -36.40 33.10
N SER A 245 13.28 -37.12 32.28
CA SER A 245 13.52 -38.52 31.95
C SER A 245 13.61 -38.72 30.44
N LYS A 246 14.50 -39.64 30.02
CA LYS A 246 14.63 -40.08 28.63
C LYS A 246 13.52 -41.05 28.20
N ASP A 247 12.81 -41.61 29.17
CA ASP A 247 11.73 -42.56 28.91
C ASP A 247 10.45 -41.84 28.44
N SER A 248 9.57 -42.57 27.77
CA SER A 248 8.25 -42.05 27.39
C SER A 248 7.33 -41.84 28.61
N PRO A 249 6.33 -40.95 28.50
CA PRO A 249 5.34 -40.72 29.55
C PRO A 249 4.60 -42.01 29.92
N THR A 250 4.36 -42.24 31.21
CA THR A 250 3.54 -43.35 31.70
C THR A 250 2.06 -42.98 31.77
N CYS A 251 1.76 -41.69 31.88
CA CYS A 251 0.42 -41.16 32.01
C CYS A 251 0.17 -40.13 30.91
N SER A 252 -0.82 -40.39 30.05
CA SER A 252 -1.26 -39.48 28.98
C SER A 252 -2.65 -38.89 29.21
N ASP A 253 -3.42 -39.48 30.13
CA ASP A 253 -4.77 -39.04 30.49
C ASP A 253 -4.77 -38.65 31.98
N PHE A 254 -4.59 -37.36 32.24
CA PHE A 254 -4.51 -36.79 33.58
C PHE A 254 -5.00 -35.35 33.57
N ASP A 255 -5.35 -34.83 34.75
CA ASP A 255 -5.68 -33.42 34.91
C ASP A 255 -4.42 -32.62 35.30
N PRO A 256 -3.86 -31.77 34.43
CA PRO A 256 -2.69 -30.95 34.74
C PRO A 256 -2.92 -29.99 35.90
N THR A 257 -4.18 -29.60 36.18
CA THR A 257 -4.49 -28.71 37.31
C THR A 257 -4.27 -29.36 38.67
N SER A 258 -4.24 -30.70 38.72
CA SER A 258 -3.90 -31.47 39.92
C SER A 258 -2.40 -31.51 40.20
N LEU A 259 -1.56 -31.20 39.20
CA LEU A 259 -0.11 -31.17 39.33
C LEU A 259 0.32 -29.80 39.86
N THR A 260 0.64 -29.74 41.15
CA THR A 260 1.21 -28.52 41.74
C THR A 260 2.46 -28.09 40.99
N ALA A 261 2.62 -26.80 40.69
CA ALA A 261 3.82 -26.30 40.00
C ALA A 261 5.04 -26.32 40.95
N PRO A 262 6.25 -26.67 40.46
CA PRO A 262 7.48 -26.53 41.23
C PRO A 262 7.89 -25.04 41.33
N PRO A 263 8.87 -24.69 42.20
CA PRO A 263 9.29 -23.30 42.40
C PRO A 263 9.75 -22.60 41.11
N PRO A 264 9.59 -21.26 41.00
CA PRO A 264 9.88 -20.49 39.79
C PRO A 264 11.28 -20.69 39.21
N ALA A 265 12.30 -20.71 40.08
CA ALA A 265 13.70 -20.89 39.68
C ALA A 265 13.93 -22.28 39.05
N LEU A 266 13.25 -23.30 39.57
CA LEU A 266 13.33 -24.65 39.04
C LEU A 266 12.60 -24.79 37.71
N VAL A 267 11.41 -24.20 37.56
CA VAL A 267 10.71 -24.15 36.25
C VAL A 267 11.60 -23.50 35.19
N HIS A 268 12.27 -22.39 35.52
CA HIS A 268 13.21 -21.75 34.60
C HIS A 268 14.36 -22.69 34.21
N SER A 269 14.94 -23.38 35.19
CA SER A 269 16.03 -24.34 34.97
C SER A 269 15.61 -25.55 34.13
N LEU A 270 14.37 -26.03 34.30
CA LEU A 270 13.79 -27.10 33.48
C LEU A 270 13.56 -26.66 32.04
N VAL A 271 13.02 -25.44 31.85
CA VAL A 271 12.87 -24.85 30.52
C VAL A 271 14.24 -24.72 29.85
N GLU A 272 15.27 -24.26 30.56
CA GLU A 272 16.63 -24.14 30.03
C GLU A 272 17.25 -25.50 29.68
N ALA A 273 17.08 -26.52 30.55
CA ALA A 273 17.56 -27.87 30.28
C ALA A 273 16.93 -28.47 29.02
N LEU A 274 15.62 -28.26 28.82
CA LEU A 274 14.91 -28.66 27.60
C LEU A 274 15.31 -27.87 26.35
N ARG A 275 15.96 -26.69 26.50
CA ARG A 275 16.53 -25.94 25.36
C ARG A 275 17.87 -26.51 24.90
N ILE A 276 18.64 -27.09 25.81
CA ILE A 276 20.04 -27.51 25.55
C ILE A 276 20.08 -28.96 25.05
N GLU A 277 19.22 -29.83 25.55
CA GLU A 277 19.28 -31.28 25.30
C GLU A 277 17.98 -31.82 24.69
N ASP A 278 18.09 -32.56 23.58
CA ASP A 278 16.96 -33.16 22.84
C ASP A 278 16.61 -34.58 23.29
N GLN A 279 17.31 -35.11 24.30
CA GLN A 279 17.26 -36.51 24.71
C GLN A 279 16.12 -36.87 25.66
N TYR A 280 15.30 -35.90 26.08
CA TYR A 280 14.24 -36.11 27.07
C TYR A 280 12.92 -36.50 26.39
N GLY A 281 12.19 -37.43 27.00
CA GLY A 281 10.90 -37.92 26.53
C GLY A 281 9.73 -37.63 27.48
N SER A 282 10.02 -37.31 28.76
CA SER A 282 8.98 -37.04 29.77
C SER A 282 9.51 -36.26 30.99
N VAL A 283 8.58 -35.77 31.81
CA VAL A 283 8.84 -35.06 33.07
C VAL A 283 8.25 -35.80 34.28
N CYS A 284 9.01 -35.88 35.36
CA CYS A 284 8.62 -36.40 36.67
C CYS A 284 8.33 -35.23 37.62
N CYS A 285 7.30 -35.36 38.45
CA CYS A 285 6.99 -34.37 39.49
C CYS A 285 7.74 -34.69 40.81
N ALA A 286 9.07 -34.64 40.79
CA ALA A 286 9.91 -35.04 41.95
C ALA A 286 9.67 -34.20 43.22
N HIS A 287 9.09 -32.99 43.10
CA HIS A 287 8.64 -32.19 44.24
C HIS A 287 7.41 -32.74 44.95
N ILE A 288 6.69 -33.71 44.37
CA ILE A 288 5.49 -34.31 44.95
C ILE A 288 5.88 -35.67 45.56
N PRO A 289 5.92 -35.81 46.90
CA PRO A 289 6.29 -37.06 47.56
C PRO A 289 5.43 -38.24 47.12
N GLY A 290 6.07 -39.38 46.84
CA GLY A 290 5.38 -40.61 46.41
C GLY A 290 4.93 -40.63 44.95
N HIS A 291 5.13 -39.54 44.21
CA HIS A 291 4.71 -39.41 42.82
C HIS A 291 5.71 -40.10 41.88
N ARG A 292 5.31 -41.20 41.23
CA ARG A 292 6.20 -42.02 40.37
C ARG A 292 5.85 -42.01 38.89
N GLU A 293 4.77 -41.34 38.51
CA GLU A 293 4.36 -41.25 37.10
C GLU A 293 5.23 -40.27 36.32
N ARG A 294 5.37 -40.54 35.02
CA ARG A 294 6.03 -39.70 34.03
C ARG A 294 4.99 -39.04 33.13
N TYR A 295 5.08 -37.72 32.98
CA TYR A 295 4.17 -36.90 32.21
C TYR A 295 4.79 -36.38 30.91
N PRO A 296 3.97 -35.96 29.94
CA PRO A 296 4.45 -35.30 28.73
C PRO A 296 5.25 -34.02 29.02
N LEU A 297 6.23 -33.71 28.16
CA LEU A 297 7.12 -32.55 28.33
C LEU A 297 6.40 -31.19 28.25
N TRP A 298 5.25 -31.11 27.56
CA TRP A 298 4.44 -29.90 27.54
C TRP A 298 3.98 -29.45 28.94
N ILE A 299 4.05 -30.30 29.98
CA ILE A 299 3.79 -29.90 31.36
C ILE A 299 4.78 -28.87 31.89
N VAL A 300 6.04 -28.92 31.44
CA VAL A 300 7.02 -27.87 31.79
C VAL A 300 6.63 -26.54 31.17
N VAL A 301 6.11 -26.56 29.94
CA VAL A 301 5.56 -25.37 29.26
C VAL A 301 4.31 -24.88 29.99
N TYR A 302 3.39 -25.78 30.36
CA TYR A 302 2.22 -25.45 31.18
C TYR A 302 2.61 -24.72 32.47
N TRP A 303 3.60 -25.21 33.22
CA TRP A 303 4.08 -24.53 34.43
C TRP A 303 4.71 -23.17 34.15
N ALA A 304 5.46 -23.02 33.05
CA ALA A 304 6.04 -21.75 32.64
C ALA A 304 4.96 -20.71 32.29
N GLU A 305 3.95 -21.12 31.53
CA GLU A 305 2.81 -20.28 31.15
C GLU A 305 1.97 -19.89 32.38
N LEU A 306 1.74 -20.83 33.30
CA LEU A 306 0.98 -20.61 34.53
C LEU A 306 1.63 -19.54 35.42
N ARG A 307 2.97 -19.48 35.45
CA ARG A 307 3.70 -18.46 36.22
C ARG A 307 3.39 -17.05 35.75
N VAL A 308 3.27 -16.83 34.45
CA VAL A 308 3.01 -15.49 33.95
C VAL A 308 1.53 -15.12 34.13
N VAL A 309 0.60 -16.06 33.94
CA VAL A 309 -0.81 -15.84 34.32
C VAL A 309 -0.94 -15.50 35.82
N ARG A 310 -0.17 -16.16 36.70
CA ARG A 310 -0.09 -15.81 38.13
C ARG A 310 0.46 -14.41 38.35
N ALA A 311 1.53 -14.03 37.65
CA ALA A 311 2.12 -12.71 37.75
C ALA A 311 1.11 -11.62 37.34
N SER A 312 0.46 -11.78 36.18
CA SER A 312 -0.57 -10.87 35.71
C SER A 312 -1.77 -10.81 36.65
N ARG A 313 -2.25 -11.95 37.15
CA ARG A 313 -3.35 -11.98 38.12
C ARG A 313 -2.99 -11.25 39.39
N LYS A 314 -1.76 -11.41 39.89
CA LYS A 314 -1.28 -10.68 41.06
C LYS A 314 -1.28 -9.17 40.80
N VAL A 315 -0.74 -8.72 39.67
CA VAL A 315 -0.71 -7.29 39.30
C VAL A 315 -2.11 -6.68 39.29
N TRP A 316 -3.06 -7.34 38.64
CA TRP A 316 -4.45 -6.88 38.58
C TRP A 316 -5.17 -6.96 39.93
N ASN A 317 -4.91 -8.02 40.71
CA ASN A 317 -5.48 -8.17 42.04
C ASN A 317 -5.00 -7.06 42.99
N ASP A 318 -3.71 -6.74 42.95
CA ASP A 318 -3.12 -5.66 43.76
C ASP A 318 -3.72 -4.29 43.36
N ALA A 319 -3.99 -4.07 42.08
CA ALA A 319 -4.65 -2.85 41.60
C ALA A 319 -6.12 -2.75 42.04
N VAL A 320 -6.88 -3.85 41.95
CA VAL A 320 -8.27 -3.91 42.44
C VAL A 320 -8.31 -3.66 43.95
N GLN A 321 -7.44 -4.31 44.72
CA GLN A 321 -7.35 -4.10 46.17
C GLN A 321 -7.00 -2.66 46.53
N ALA A 322 -6.12 -1.99 45.75
CA ALA A 322 -5.79 -0.59 45.96
C ALA A 322 -7.01 0.34 45.76
N LEU A 323 -7.79 0.10 44.70
CA LEU A 323 -9.03 0.87 44.43
C LEU A 323 -10.12 0.60 45.46
N GLU A 324 -10.30 -0.66 45.87
CA GLU A 324 -11.26 -1.03 46.91
C GLU A 324 -10.90 -0.42 48.26
N ALA A 325 -9.62 -0.48 48.66
CA ALA A 325 -9.13 0.14 49.90
C ALA A 325 -9.35 1.66 49.89
N ARG A 326 -9.10 2.30 48.75
CA ARG A 326 -9.36 3.74 48.57
C ARG A 326 -10.85 4.06 48.68
N ASN A 327 -11.71 3.29 48.04
CA ASN A 327 -13.16 3.46 48.14
C ASN A 327 -13.69 3.23 49.57
N GLN A 328 -13.07 2.31 50.33
CA GLN A 328 -13.40 2.14 51.75
C GLN A 328 -12.99 3.35 52.60
N GLN A 329 -11.85 3.98 52.29
CA GLN A 329 -11.37 5.18 52.98
C GLN A 329 -12.19 6.42 52.61
N ASN A 330 -12.64 6.54 51.36
CA ASN A 330 -13.45 7.65 50.88
C ASN A 330 -14.63 7.15 50.01
N PRO A 331 -15.77 6.74 50.62
CA PRO A 331 -16.92 6.18 49.90
C PRO A 331 -17.63 7.16 48.95
N SER A 332 -17.35 8.47 49.06
CA SER A 332 -17.83 9.48 48.11
C SER A 332 -16.99 9.60 46.84
N ASP A 333 -15.87 8.89 46.74
CA ASP A 333 -14.99 8.90 45.58
C ASP A 333 -15.59 8.11 44.40
N SER A 334 -16.39 8.81 43.60
CA SER A 334 -16.98 8.24 42.37
C SER A 334 -15.95 7.84 41.31
N LEU A 335 -14.74 8.43 41.33
CA LEU A 335 -13.71 8.17 40.32
C LEU A 335 -13.09 6.78 40.55
N ALA A 336 -12.74 6.43 41.79
CA ALA A 336 -12.18 5.12 42.10
C ALA A 336 -13.11 3.96 41.70
N LEU A 337 -14.41 4.10 41.96
CA LEU A 337 -15.42 3.11 41.56
C LEU A 337 -15.60 3.03 40.03
N THR A 338 -15.58 4.18 39.34
CA THR A 338 -15.68 4.24 37.88
C THR A 338 -14.49 3.56 37.23
N ILE A 339 -13.28 3.86 37.71
CA ILE A 339 -12.05 3.20 37.24
C ILE A 339 -12.08 1.71 37.54
N LEU A 340 -12.52 1.29 38.73
CA LEU A 340 -12.64 -0.11 39.09
C LEU A 340 -13.53 -0.89 38.11
N ASP A 341 -14.72 -0.38 37.80
CA ASP A 341 -15.63 -1.00 36.82
C ASP A 341 -14.99 -1.08 35.42
N ARG A 342 -14.29 -0.02 34.99
CA ARG A 342 -13.63 0.01 33.68
C ARG A 342 -12.48 -0.99 33.59
N ILE A 343 -11.57 -1.03 34.58
CA ILE A 343 -10.44 -1.96 34.55
C ILE A 343 -10.88 -3.43 34.63
N LEU A 344 -11.94 -3.74 35.36
CA LEU A 344 -12.49 -5.10 35.45
C LEU A 344 -13.02 -5.59 34.10
N ARG A 345 -13.47 -4.67 33.24
CA ARG A 345 -13.97 -4.93 31.88
C ARG A 345 -12.90 -4.81 30.79
N LEU A 346 -11.64 -4.53 31.15
CA LEU A 346 -10.54 -4.59 30.20
C LEU A 346 -10.16 -6.05 29.94
N PRO A 347 -9.71 -6.39 28.73
CA PRO A 347 -8.98 -7.63 28.51
C PRO A 347 -7.76 -7.66 29.42
N TRP A 348 -7.48 -8.77 30.11
CA TRP A 348 -6.33 -8.83 31.03
C TRP A 348 -4.99 -8.88 30.30
N TYR A 349 -4.99 -9.32 29.04
CA TYR A 349 -3.80 -9.45 28.19
C TYR A 349 -4.11 -8.93 26.78
N ALA A 350 -3.94 -7.64 26.52
CA ALA A 350 -4.13 -7.04 25.19
C ALA A 350 -3.24 -5.83 24.98
N GLY A 351 -3.10 -5.41 23.73
CA GLY A 351 -2.51 -4.12 23.40
C GLY A 351 -3.45 -2.96 23.75
N LEU A 352 -2.88 -1.87 24.24
CA LEU A 352 -3.61 -0.64 24.52
C LEU A 352 -3.87 0.13 23.21
N ARG A 353 -5.12 0.15 22.76
CA ARG A 353 -5.54 0.94 21.58
C ARG A 353 -5.29 2.44 21.77
N GLY A 354 -4.89 3.12 20.68
CA GLY A 354 -4.65 4.55 20.67
C GLY A 354 -3.24 4.98 21.09
N PHE A 355 -2.35 4.04 21.42
CA PHE A 355 -0.98 4.30 21.86
C PHE A 355 0.04 3.50 21.03
N GLU A 356 1.27 3.98 20.89
CA GLU A 356 2.26 3.39 19.97
C GLU A 356 2.81 2.02 20.41
N GLU A 357 3.03 1.80 21.72
CA GLU A 357 3.59 0.55 22.27
C GLU A 357 3.16 0.31 23.73
N CYS A 358 2.06 -0.42 24.00
CA CYS A 358 1.70 -0.76 25.39
C CYS A 358 0.84 -2.01 25.55
N ASP A 359 1.05 -2.73 26.67
CA ASP A 359 0.09 -3.70 27.19
C ASP A 359 -0.84 -3.02 28.21
N VAL A 360 -2.07 -3.55 28.30
CA VAL A 360 -3.08 -3.10 29.28
C VAL A 360 -2.68 -3.38 30.73
N GLU A 361 -1.75 -4.30 30.98
CA GLU A 361 -1.29 -4.65 32.33
C GLU A 361 -0.55 -3.48 33.01
N GLY A 362 0.19 -2.66 32.25
CA GLY A 362 0.83 -1.45 32.77
C GLY A 362 -0.14 -0.46 33.43
N LEU A 363 -1.41 -0.45 33.00
CA LEU A 363 -2.43 0.43 33.58
C LEU A 363 -2.67 0.19 35.07
N ALA A 364 -2.41 -1.03 35.55
CA ALA A 364 -2.50 -1.38 36.96
C ALA A 364 -1.58 -0.52 37.84
N ASN A 365 -0.49 0.04 37.30
CA ASN A 365 0.42 0.91 38.05
C ASN A 365 -0.22 2.26 38.41
N PHE A 366 -1.14 2.79 37.61
CA PHE A 366 -1.86 4.02 37.95
C PHE A 366 -2.83 3.82 39.12
N CYS A 367 -3.40 2.63 39.29
CA CYS A 367 -4.31 2.32 40.40
C CYS A 367 -3.60 2.24 41.76
N LYS A 368 -2.29 1.93 41.76
CA LYS A 368 -1.51 1.71 42.97
C LYS A 368 -0.84 3.03 43.40
N PRO A 369 -1.07 3.55 44.61
CA PRO A 369 -0.53 4.84 45.02
C PRO A 369 1.01 4.86 45.05
N THR A 370 1.65 3.75 45.43
CA THR A 370 3.11 3.64 45.63
C THR A 370 3.88 3.03 44.45
N ALA A 371 3.20 2.74 43.32
CA ALA A 371 3.84 2.07 42.20
C ALA A 371 4.71 3.04 41.40
N TRP A 372 5.94 2.61 41.11
CA TRP A 372 6.85 3.35 40.23
C TRP A 372 6.42 3.21 38.78
N PHE A 373 6.37 4.33 38.07
CA PHE A 373 6.12 4.35 36.63
C PHE A 373 7.37 3.92 35.86
N LYS A 374 7.13 3.10 34.83
CA LYS A 374 8.16 2.72 33.86
C LYS A 374 8.03 3.65 32.66
N THR A 375 8.97 3.52 31.72
CA THR A 375 8.97 4.28 30.47
C THR A 375 7.64 4.18 29.72
N THR A 376 6.95 3.04 29.81
CA THR A 376 5.62 2.82 29.21
C THR A 376 4.57 3.79 29.72
N GLU A 377 4.43 3.94 31.04
CA GLU A 377 3.45 4.85 31.64
C GLU A 377 3.83 6.32 31.39
N ILE A 378 5.13 6.64 31.38
CA ILE A 378 5.62 7.98 31.02
C ILE A 378 5.25 8.33 29.58
N ASN A 379 5.53 7.43 28.63
CA ASN A 379 5.25 7.65 27.22
C ASN A 379 3.73 7.79 26.97
N GLN A 380 2.88 7.05 27.69
CA GLN A 380 1.42 7.23 27.62
C GLN A 380 1.00 8.66 28.01
N MET A 381 1.57 9.22 29.08
CA MET A 381 1.28 10.58 29.51
C MET A 381 1.77 11.62 28.48
N LEU A 382 2.93 11.39 27.85
CA LEU A 382 3.46 12.26 26.80
C LEU A 382 2.63 12.18 25.51
N GLU A 383 2.18 10.99 25.10
CA GLU A 383 1.34 10.78 23.91
C GLU A 383 -0.07 11.40 24.06
N LEU A 384 -0.58 11.52 25.28
CA LEU A 384 -1.81 12.27 25.56
C LEU A 384 -1.60 13.78 25.38
N LEU A 385 -0.39 14.27 25.62
CA LEU A 385 -0.06 15.69 25.44
C LEU A 385 0.03 16.08 23.97
N ASP A 386 0.33 15.14 23.06
CA ASP A 386 0.40 15.36 21.60
C ASP A 386 -0.91 15.93 20.99
N GLU A 387 -2.04 15.81 21.69
CA GLU A 387 -3.32 16.36 21.27
C GLU A 387 -3.48 17.86 21.60
N ASP A 388 -2.52 18.48 22.30
CA ASP A 388 -2.63 19.87 22.71
C ASP A 388 -2.30 20.86 21.57
N GLU A 389 -3.22 21.79 21.33
CA GLU A 389 -3.09 22.80 20.27
C GLU A 389 -1.86 23.71 20.43
N GLN A 390 -1.34 23.87 21.66
CA GLN A 390 -0.17 24.69 21.91
C GLN A 390 1.10 24.10 21.29
N LEU A 391 1.17 22.78 21.11
CA LEU A 391 2.32 22.12 20.47
C LEU A 391 2.48 22.60 19.02
N LEU A 392 1.38 22.65 18.27
CA LEU A 392 1.39 23.16 16.89
C LEU A 392 1.64 24.67 16.82
N ARG A 393 1.03 25.44 17.73
CA ARG A 393 1.17 26.91 17.74
C ARG A 393 2.60 27.37 18.05
N ARG A 394 3.24 26.74 19.03
CA ARG A 394 4.61 27.07 19.49
C ARG A 394 5.69 26.20 18.83
N LYS A 395 5.30 25.27 17.93
CA LYS A 395 6.20 24.28 17.31
C LYS A 395 7.01 23.49 18.34
N ILE A 396 6.34 23.06 19.41
CA ILE A 396 6.92 22.21 20.45
C ILE A 396 6.84 20.77 19.95
N CYS A 397 7.98 20.09 19.91
CA CYS A 397 8.04 18.65 19.70
C CYS A 397 8.09 17.95 21.06
N VAL A 398 7.10 17.09 21.35
CA VAL A 398 7.17 16.16 22.49
C VAL A 398 7.80 14.88 21.96
N VAL A 399 8.85 14.37 22.61
CA VAL A 399 9.46 13.09 22.24
C VAL A 399 9.35 12.07 23.37
N PRO A 400 9.17 10.78 23.04
CA PRO A 400 9.15 9.70 24.04
C PRO A 400 10.39 9.71 24.91
N SER A 401 10.26 9.21 26.12
CA SER A 401 11.34 9.18 27.10
C SER A 401 12.56 8.37 26.63
N ASP A 402 12.32 7.34 25.81
CA ASP A 402 13.37 6.51 25.18
C ASP A 402 14.40 7.33 24.39
N TYR A 403 14.03 8.52 23.94
CA TYR A 403 14.92 9.42 23.20
C TYR A 403 16.13 9.85 24.02
N THR A 404 15.95 10.05 25.34
CA THR A 404 17.06 10.42 26.24
C THR A 404 18.12 9.32 26.27
N ARG A 405 17.68 8.05 26.31
CA ARG A 405 18.58 6.90 26.30
C ARG A 405 19.38 6.86 25.00
N ASP A 406 18.75 7.18 23.87
CA ASP A 406 19.44 7.20 22.58
C ASP A 406 20.47 8.35 22.49
N VAL A 407 20.19 9.52 23.07
CA VAL A 407 21.15 10.64 23.18
C VAL A 407 22.35 10.26 24.04
N ILE A 408 22.14 9.71 25.24
CA ILE A 408 23.22 9.25 26.13
C ILE A 408 24.04 8.15 25.46
N ARG A 409 23.39 7.21 24.77
CA ARG A 409 24.08 6.15 24.04
C ARG A 409 24.96 6.71 22.92
N ALA A 410 24.46 7.68 22.15
CA ALA A 410 25.22 8.30 21.09
C ALA A 410 26.44 9.08 21.63
N PHE A 411 26.28 9.73 22.78
CA PHE A 411 27.35 10.40 23.50
C PHE A 411 28.44 9.43 23.98
N ASN A 412 28.03 8.31 24.59
CA ASN A 412 28.95 7.30 25.13
C ASN A 412 29.64 6.46 24.04
N ASP A 413 29.12 6.42 22.81
CA ASP A 413 29.76 5.82 21.64
C ASP A 413 30.85 6.74 21.02
N ASP A 414 31.40 7.71 21.78
CA ASP A 414 32.40 8.74 21.39
C ASP A 414 31.99 9.64 20.20
N GLY A 415 30.72 9.62 19.78
CA GLY A 415 30.21 10.39 18.65
C GLY A 415 30.76 10.00 17.26
N LEU A 416 31.73 9.08 17.18
CA LEU A 416 32.37 8.62 15.93
C LEU A 416 31.38 8.03 14.92
N ASP A 417 30.29 7.47 15.43
CA ASP A 417 29.21 6.87 14.66
C ASP A 417 27.97 7.78 14.56
N TYR A 418 27.95 8.96 15.19
CA TYR A 418 26.73 9.78 15.27
C TYR A 418 26.29 10.31 13.91
N GLU A 419 27.21 10.77 13.07
CA GLU A 419 26.90 11.33 11.74
C GLU A 419 26.34 10.25 10.79
N ASP A 420 26.93 9.05 10.81
CA ASP A 420 26.66 8.01 9.81
C ASP A 420 25.72 6.90 10.29
N ALA A 421 25.68 6.59 11.59
CA ALA A 421 24.97 5.40 12.06
C ALA A 421 23.44 5.53 11.87
N PRO A 422 22.79 4.52 11.24
CA PRO A 422 21.35 4.53 10.99
C PRO A 422 20.49 4.65 12.25
N ARG A 423 20.94 4.08 13.36
CA ARG A 423 20.21 4.09 14.64
C ARG A 423 20.01 5.49 15.22
N TYR A 424 20.90 6.44 14.89
CA TYR A 424 20.84 7.82 15.36
C TYR A 424 20.18 8.78 14.36
N ARG A 425 19.62 8.27 13.25
CA ARG A 425 18.94 9.12 12.26
C ARG A 425 17.83 9.97 12.88
N LYS A 426 16.97 9.38 13.71
CA LYS A 426 15.89 10.14 14.37
C LYS A 426 16.46 11.30 15.21
N LEU A 427 17.57 11.07 15.92
CA LEU A 427 18.31 12.10 16.67
C LEU A 427 18.81 13.23 15.77
N ARG A 428 19.28 12.91 14.57
CA ARG A 428 19.76 13.88 13.59
C ARG A 428 18.62 14.65 12.93
N ASP A 429 17.58 13.95 12.49
CA ASP A 429 16.40 14.55 11.85
C ASP A 429 15.78 15.60 12.78
N LEU A 430 15.68 15.32 14.08
CA LEU A 430 15.18 16.30 15.06
C LEU A 430 16.14 17.49 15.25
N GLY A 431 17.44 17.23 15.25
CA GLY A 431 18.46 18.28 15.29
C GLY A 431 18.36 19.19 14.07
N GLU A 432 18.25 18.63 12.87
CA GLU A 432 18.02 19.37 11.63
C GLU A 432 16.68 20.12 11.64
N ASP A 433 15.61 19.53 12.16
CA ASP A 433 14.31 20.19 12.30
C ASP A 433 14.40 21.42 13.21
N SER A 434 15.23 21.36 14.25
CA SER A 434 15.50 22.51 15.12
C SER A 434 16.26 23.64 14.40
N VAL A 435 17.29 23.29 13.61
CA VAL A 435 18.07 24.26 12.82
C VAL A 435 17.21 24.92 11.73
N ASN A 436 16.32 24.16 11.11
CA ASN A 436 15.43 24.63 10.05
C ASN A 436 14.21 25.40 10.57
N GLY A 437 14.06 25.60 11.90
CA GLY A 437 12.90 26.28 12.49
C GLY A 437 11.58 25.52 12.32
N ARG A 438 11.64 24.20 12.06
CA ARG A 438 10.47 23.31 12.08
C ARG A 438 10.09 22.95 13.51
N THR A 439 11.07 22.90 14.40
CA THR A 439 10.90 22.70 15.85
C THR A 439 11.55 23.85 16.60
N ASN A 440 10.77 24.64 17.33
CA ASN A 440 11.30 25.74 18.13
C ASN A 440 11.69 25.28 19.54
N GLU A 441 10.98 24.26 20.04
CA GLU A 441 11.17 23.73 21.38
C GLU A 441 11.05 22.20 21.33
N LEU A 442 11.87 21.50 22.11
CA LEU A 442 11.80 20.06 22.31
C LEU A 442 11.51 19.79 23.78
N THR A 443 10.60 18.87 24.09
CA THR A 443 10.33 18.47 25.47
C THR A 443 10.25 16.95 25.63
N THR A 444 10.73 16.45 26.76
CA THR A 444 10.66 15.04 27.13
C THR A 444 10.76 14.84 28.64
N VAL A 445 10.57 13.60 29.06
CA VAL A 445 10.86 13.13 30.42
C VAL A 445 12.04 12.17 30.36
N ALA A 446 13.09 12.45 31.11
CA ALA A 446 14.32 11.68 31.13
C ALA A 446 14.36 10.75 32.34
N ASN A 447 14.80 9.50 32.13
CA ASN A 447 15.17 8.62 33.23
C ASN A 447 16.64 8.87 33.58
N VAL A 448 16.93 9.15 34.84
CA VAL A 448 18.26 9.41 35.38
C VAL A 448 18.60 8.29 36.34
N ASP A 449 19.82 7.74 36.21
CA ASP A 449 20.40 6.68 37.06
C ASP A 449 19.58 5.37 37.12
N GLY A 450 18.57 5.20 36.26
CA GLY A 450 17.69 4.03 36.25
C GLY A 450 16.52 4.09 37.23
N ASP A 451 16.46 5.11 38.09
CA ASP A 451 15.56 5.17 39.24
C ASP A 451 14.88 6.52 39.48
N HIS A 452 15.10 7.51 38.62
CA HIS A 452 14.49 8.83 38.82
C HIS A 452 14.02 9.46 37.51
N TRP A 453 12.89 10.15 37.55
CA TRP A 453 12.29 10.80 36.38
C TRP A 453 12.38 12.32 36.51
N VAL A 454 12.87 12.97 35.47
CA VAL A 454 13.07 14.43 35.42
C VAL A 454 12.51 14.99 34.12
N ALA A 455 12.06 16.24 34.12
CA ALA A 455 11.56 16.88 32.91
C ALA A 455 12.66 17.73 32.26
N LEU A 456 12.75 17.63 30.94
CA LEU A 456 13.75 18.32 30.13
C LEU A 456 13.06 19.04 28.98
N ILE A 457 13.30 20.35 28.87
CA ILE A 457 12.76 21.19 27.80
C ILE A 457 13.92 21.96 27.18
N ILE A 458 14.10 21.87 25.88
CA ILE A 458 15.13 22.57 25.11
C ILE A 458 14.42 23.63 24.27
N ASN A 459 14.72 24.90 24.51
CA ASN A 459 14.24 26.00 23.70
C ASN A 459 15.37 26.46 22.78
N PHE A 460 15.22 26.19 21.48
CA PHE A 460 16.23 26.49 20.48
C PHE A 460 16.31 27.99 20.15
N GLU A 461 15.20 28.72 20.29
CA GLU A 461 15.16 30.18 20.06
C GLU A 461 15.87 30.96 21.17
N LEU A 462 15.63 30.58 22.43
CA LEU A 462 16.24 31.19 23.62
C LEU A 462 17.60 30.58 23.97
N GLN A 463 18.07 29.59 23.22
CA GLN A 463 19.31 28.86 23.46
C GLN A 463 19.43 28.42 24.93
N SER A 464 18.35 27.82 25.43
CA SER A 464 18.19 27.50 26.85
C SER A 464 17.65 26.10 27.03
N VAL A 465 18.25 25.34 27.95
CA VAL A 465 17.77 24.04 28.40
C VAL A 465 17.18 24.22 29.78
N TYR A 466 15.88 23.99 29.89
CA TYR A 466 15.18 23.97 31.16
C TYR A 466 15.15 22.56 31.74
N TYR A 467 15.50 22.46 33.02
CA TYR A 467 15.55 21.21 33.76
C TYR A 467 14.65 21.30 34.99
N PHE A 468 13.90 20.23 35.25
CA PHE A 468 13.06 20.12 36.43
C PHE A 468 13.23 18.76 37.08
N ASP A 469 13.44 18.79 38.40
CA ASP A 469 13.62 17.62 39.24
C ASP A 469 12.82 17.79 40.53
N SER A 470 11.81 16.95 40.71
CA SER A 470 10.91 16.97 41.87
C SER A 470 11.59 16.70 43.21
N LEU A 471 12.78 16.09 43.22
CA LEU A 471 13.61 15.88 44.41
C LEU A 471 14.66 16.97 44.62
N LYS A 472 14.66 18.03 43.79
CA LYS A 472 15.62 19.14 43.84
C LYS A 472 17.08 18.69 43.81
N ARG A 473 17.38 17.53 43.20
CA ARG A 473 18.76 17.11 42.99
C ARG A 473 19.43 18.05 41.99
N SER A 474 20.75 18.16 42.08
CA SER A 474 21.53 18.84 41.05
C SER A 474 21.34 18.15 39.70
N ILE A 475 21.41 18.93 38.61
CA ILE A 475 21.36 18.41 37.24
C ILE A 475 22.39 17.27 37.10
N ASN A 476 21.94 16.10 36.63
CA ASN A 476 22.82 14.96 36.41
C ASN A 476 23.90 15.30 35.37
N ALA A 477 25.16 15.00 35.70
CA ALA A 477 26.32 15.41 34.92
C ALA A 477 26.40 14.70 33.55
N GLU A 478 26.07 13.41 33.50
CA GLU A 478 26.06 12.63 32.25
C GLU A 478 24.93 13.13 31.31
N LEU A 479 23.72 13.31 31.85
CA LEU A 479 22.59 13.85 31.10
C LEU A 479 22.94 15.23 30.50
N ARG A 480 23.53 16.12 31.32
CA ARG A 480 23.95 17.45 30.87
C ARG A 480 25.02 17.37 29.79
N ALA A 481 26.03 16.52 29.97
CA ALA A 481 27.11 16.35 29.00
C ALA A 481 26.57 15.81 27.66
N ALA A 482 25.70 14.80 27.71
CA ALA A 482 25.12 14.17 26.53
C ALA A 482 24.24 15.14 25.72
N TYR A 483 23.36 15.91 26.38
CA TYR A 483 22.53 16.89 25.68
C TYR A 483 23.32 18.08 25.17
N ASN A 484 24.31 18.58 25.91
CA ASN A 484 25.22 19.61 25.40
C ASN A 484 25.98 19.12 24.17
N TRP A 485 26.50 17.89 24.21
CA TRP A 485 27.16 17.27 23.07
C TRP A 485 26.22 17.17 21.86
N TRP A 486 24.99 16.68 22.04
CA TRP A 486 24.01 16.54 20.97
C TRP A 486 23.60 17.89 20.39
N ILE A 487 23.33 18.89 21.23
CA ILE A 487 23.04 20.27 20.78
C ILE A 487 24.20 20.81 19.94
N ASN A 488 25.44 20.62 20.38
CA ASN A 488 26.64 21.07 19.67
C ASN A 488 26.87 20.37 18.31
N GLN A 489 26.21 19.24 18.05
CA GLN A 489 26.23 18.61 16.72
C GLN A 489 25.43 19.42 15.68
N HIS A 490 24.45 20.21 16.13
CA HIS A 490 23.48 20.91 15.27
C HIS A 490 23.56 22.43 15.40
N HIS A 491 23.95 22.94 16.57
CA HIS A 491 24.02 24.37 16.89
C HIS A 491 25.46 24.75 17.27
N ALA A 492 25.95 25.87 16.75
CA ALA A 492 27.31 26.36 17.02
C ALA A 492 27.44 27.14 18.35
N THR A 493 26.34 27.31 19.09
CA THR A 493 26.25 28.13 20.30
C THR A 493 25.99 27.27 21.52
N GLU A 494 26.63 27.58 22.64
CA GLU A 494 26.40 26.91 23.90
C GLU A 494 25.05 27.33 24.53
N PHE A 495 24.25 26.35 24.96
CA PHE A 495 22.94 26.61 25.55
C PHE A 495 23.05 26.76 27.08
N SER A 496 22.30 27.70 27.64
CA SER A 496 22.27 27.92 29.08
C SER A 496 21.33 26.94 29.78
N TRP A 497 21.78 26.31 30.88
CA TRP A 497 20.94 25.41 31.68
C TRP A 497 20.24 26.19 32.78
N THR A 498 18.91 26.18 32.78
CA THR A 498 18.09 26.91 33.74
C THR A 498 17.19 25.93 34.53
N PRO A 499 17.33 25.83 35.86
CA PRO A 499 16.40 25.06 36.66
C PRO A 499 15.02 25.75 36.67
N LEU A 500 13.96 24.96 36.52
CA LEU A 500 12.59 25.45 36.63
C LEU A 500 12.11 25.43 38.10
N PRO A 501 11.21 26.35 38.50
CA PRO A 501 10.60 26.32 39.83
C PRO A 501 9.96 24.96 40.12
N CYS A 502 10.21 24.44 41.32
CA CYS A 502 9.86 23.08 41.69
C CYS A 502 9.07 22.99 43.00
N LEU A 503 7.94 22.30 42.95
CA LEU A 503 7.31 21.72 44.13
C LEU A 503 8.08 20.45 44.50
N GLU A 504 8.50 20.35 45.74
CA GLU A 504 9.26 19.19 46.22
C GLU A 504 8.30 18.02 46.41
N GLN A 505 8.58 16.89 45.76
CA GLN A 505 7.78 15.71 46.00
C GLN A 505 8.07 15.16 47.41
N PRO A 506 7.04 14.73 48.17
CA PRO A 506 7.21 14.21 49.51
C PRO A 506 7.63 12.73 49.54
N ASP A 507 7.63 12.05 48.38
CA ASP A 507 7.80 10.60 48.26
C ASP A 507 8.87 10.21 47.24
N SER A 508 9.13 8.90 47.14
CA SER A 508 10.16 8.33 46.27
C SER A 508 9.65 7.79 44.93
N HIS A 509 8.35 7.83 44.64
CA HIS A 509 7.74 7.05 43.56
C HIS A 509 6.89 7.85 42.56
N ASN A 510 6.55 9.10 42.87
CA ASN A 510 5.74 9.98 42.01
C ASN A 510 6.57 10.87 41.08
N CYS A 511 7.91 10.70 41.01
CA CYS A 511 8.78 11.53 40.18
C CYS A 511 8.35 11.55 38.71
N GLY A 512 7.89 10.41 38.19
CA GLY A 512 7.37 10.29 36.84
C GLY A 512 6.13 11.15 36.58
N LEU A 513 5.23 11.22 37.56
CA LEU A 513 4.00 12.01 37.48
C LEU A 513 4.31 13.51 37.53
N PHE A 514 5.19 13.93 38.45
CA PHE A 514 5.65 15.32 38.53
C PHE A 514 6.40 15.77 37.27
N ALA A 515 7.27 14.92 36.72
CA ALA A 515 7.99 15.23 35.49
C ALA A 515 7.03 15.39 34.30
N ALA A 516 6.09 14.46 34.11
CA ALA A 516 5.10 14.55 33.04
C ALA A 516 4.17 15.77 33.21
N ASN A 517 3.68 16.04 34.43
CA ASN A 517 2.87 17.23 34.73
C ASN A 517 3.66 18.51 34.45
N ARG A 518 4.95 18.57 34.78
CA ARG A 518 5.77 19.75 34.48
C ARG A 518 5.87 20.02 32.98
N VAL A 519 6.06 18.98 32.18
CA VAL A 519 6.05 19.10 30.71
C VAL A 519 4.69 19.60 30.22
N ALA A 520 3.59 19.04 30.72
CA ALA A 520 2.23 19.48 30.36
C ALA A 520 1.96 20.94 30.74
N TYR A 521 2.31 21.35 31.97
CA TYR A 521 2.20 22.73 32.44
C TYR A 521 3.00 23.70 31.56
N TYR A 522 4.22 23.31 31.16
CA TYR A 522 5.04 24.14 30.28
C TYR A 522 4.42 24.32 28.89
N VAL A 523 3.80 23.28 28.35
CA VAL A 523 3.10 23.33 27.06
C VAL A 523 1.88 24.23 27.14
N ASN A 524 1.02 24.05 28.14
CA ASN A 524 -0.23 24.80 28.27
C ASN A 524 -0.63 25.03 29.76
N PRO A 525 -0.13 26.09 30.39
CA PRO A 525 -0.35 26.33 31.83
C PRO A 525 -1.80 26.70 32.16
N ASN A 526 -2.60 27.10 31.17
CA ASN A 526 -4.02 27.41 31.35
C ASN A 526 -4.89 26.14 31.43
N LYS A 527 -4.40 25.03 30.87
CA LYS A 527 -5.13 23.76 30.82
C LYS A 527 -4.60 22.76 31.85
N TYR A 528 -3.29 22.74 32.06
CA TYR A 528 -2.65 21.82 32.99
C TYR A 528 -2.06 22.62 34.15
N PRO A 529 -2.71 22.65 35.33
CA PRO A 529 -2.13 23.25 36.53
C PRO A 529 -0.95 22.42 37.06
N LEU A 530 -0.07 23.05 37.84
CA LEU A 530 0.99 22.31 38.55
C LEU A 530 0.36 21.37 39.58
N LEU A 531 0.86 20.13 39.60
CA LEU A 531 0.39 19.10 40.51
C LEU A 531 0.68 19.47 41.97
N ASP A 532 -0.35 19.39 42.80
CA ASP A 532 -0.21 19.44 44.25
C ASP A 532 0.22 18.06 44.80
N THR A 533 1.12 18.08 45.78
CA THR A 533 1.64 16.89 46.45
C THR A 533 0.54 16.03 47.08
N GLU A 534 -0.52 16.67 47.62
CA GLU A 534 -1.66 15.96 48.22
C GLU A 534 -2.59 15.32 47.17
N ALA A 535 -2.54 15.79 45.92
CA ALA A 535 -3.42 15.36 44.83
C ALA A 535 -2.83 14.24 43.95
N CYS A 536 -1.62 13.74 44.25
CA CYS A 536 -0.93 12.75 43.41
C CYS A 536 -1.76 11.48 43.18
N ALA A 537 -2.47 11.00 44.21
CA ALA A 537 -3.30 9.80 44.10
C ALA A 537 -4.47 10.01 43.14
N ASP A 538 -5.07 11.21 43.13
CA ASP A 538 -6.20 11.57 42.26
C ASP A 538 -5.73 11.75 40.82
N GLU A 539 -4.60 12.43 40.65
CA GLU A 539 -4.00 12.67 39.34
C GLU A 539 -3.62 11.36 38.63
N ARG A 540 -3.15 10.34 39.37
CA ARG A 540 -2.93 9.00 38.81
C ARG A 540 -4.22 8.40 38.21
N LEU A 541 -5.34 8.50 38.92
CA LEU A 541 -6.62 7.95 38.45
C LEU A 541 -7.21 8.79 37.33
N TRP A 542 -7.06 10.11 37.38
CA TRP A 542 -7.49 11.01 36.32
C TRP A 542 -6.71 10.76 35.03
N MET A 543 -5.39 10.56 35.14
CA MET A 543 -4.56 10.18 34.00
C MET A 543 -4.98 8.82 33.43
N LEU A 544 -5.24 7.83 34.29
CA LEU A 544 -5.77 6.54 33.86
C LEU A 544 -7.13 6.68 33.16
N GLU A 545 -8.02 7.56 33.65
CA GLU A 545 -9.28 7.86 33.00
C GLU A 545 -9.07 8.37 31.57
N LYS A 546 -8.14 9.32 31.37
CA LYS A 546 -7.79 9.83 30.03
C LYS A 546 -7.24 8.74 29.11
N ILE A 547 -6.38 7.88 29.64
CA ILE A 547 -5.83 6.75 28.88
C ILE A 547 -6.95 5.79 28.46
N LEU A 548 -7.88 5.49 29.37
CA LEU A 548 -9.04 4.64 29.09
C LEU A 548 -10.01 5.29 28.10
N ASP A 549 -10.24 6.60 28.19
CA ASP A 549 -11.09 7.34 27.25
C ASP A 549 -10.54 7.27 25.83
N ARG A 550 -9.23 7.44 25.65
CA ARG A 550 -8.56 7.27 24.36
C ARG A 550 -8.65 5.82 23.87
N HIS A 551 -8.45 4.85 24.75
CA HIS A 551 -8.58 3.43 24.44
C HIS A 551 -9.99 3.03 23.96
N GLU A 552 -11.02 3.63 24.54
CA GLU A 552 -12.43 3.38 24.24
C GLU A 552 -12.93 4.20 23.04
N SER A 553 -12.47 5.42 22.83
CA SER A 553 -12.89 6.27 21.71
C SER A 553 -12.43 5.72 20.36
N GLU A 554 -11.23 5.12 20.30
CA GLU A 554 -10.75 4.41 19.11
C GLU A 554 -11.60 3.15 18.80
N LYS A 555 -12.17 2.50 19.83
CA LYS A 555 -13.16 1.42 19.64
C LYS A 555 -14.41 1.95 18.90
N PHE A 556 -14.84 3.18 19.16
CA PHE A 556 -16.01 3.80 18.51
C PHE A 556 -15.74 4.24 17.06
N GLN A 557 -14.55 4.79 16.78
CA GLN A 557 -14.15 5.12 15.40
C GLN A 557 -14.01 3.86 14.52
N HIS A 558 -13.54 2.75 15.10
CA HIS A 558 -13.42 1.47 14.41
C HIS A 558 -14.79 0.79 14.17
N ILE A 559 -15.73 0.88 15.12
CA ILE A 559 -17.11 0.38 14.96
C ILE A 559 -17.89 1.23 13.95
N SER A 560 -17.78 2.56 14.00
CA SER A 560 -18.50 3.47 13.10
C SER A 560 -18.03 3.41 11.65
N LYS A 561 -16.76 3.05 11.37
CA LYS A 561 -16.29 2.74 10.00
C LYS A 561 -16.96 1.49 9.39
N GLY A 562 -17.50 0.60 10.21
CA GLY A 562 -18.29 -0.57 9.79
C GLY A 562 -19.79 -0.28 9.58
N PHE A 563 -20.29 0.84 10.10
CA PHE A 563 -21.66 1.31 9.89
C PHE A 563 -21.65 2.48 8.91
N SER A 564 -21.88 2.19 7.63
CA SER A 564 -22.34 3.22 6.71
C SER A 564 -23.71 3.71 7.20
N PHE A 565 -23.72 4.85 7.89
CA PHE A 565 -24.94 5.58 8.18
C PHE A 565 -25.54 6.04 6.84
N THR A 566 -26.45 5.24 6.28
CA THR A 566 -27.47 5.77 5.40
C THR A 566 -28.40 6.60 6.28
N PHE A 567 -28.31 7.92 6.18
CA PHE A 567 -29.40 8.78 6.61
C PHE A 567 -30.45 8.78 5.49
N PRO A 568 -31.61 8.10 5.63
CA PRO A 568 -32.77 8.49 4.86
C PRO A 568 -33.22 9.86 5.36
N ASN A 569 -33.06 10.88 4.54
CA ASN A 569 -33.75 12.16 4.72
C ASN A 569 -35.26 11.92 4.62
N THR A 570 -35.91 11.69 5.74
CA THR A 570 -37.37 11.86 5.87
C THR A 570 -37.68 12.48 7.23
N PRO A 571 -38.42 13.61 7.27
CA PRO A 571 -38.82 14.26 8.52
C PRO A 571 -39.81 13.39 9.31
N PRO A 572 -39.87 13.53 10.65
CA PRO A 572 -40.67 12.67 11.52
C PRO A 572 -42.15 12.95 11.33
N ARG A 573 -42.93 11.89 11.03
CA ARG A 573 -44.38 11.89 11.26
C ARG A 573 -44.65 11.14 12.56
N THR A 574 -45.36 11.83 13.46
CA THR A 574 -45.91 11.31 14.70
C THR A 574 -46.90 10.14 14.46
N PRO A 575 -47.05 9.22 15.44
CA PRO A 575 -47.70 7.94 15.25
C PRO A 575 -49.22 8.01 15.40
N PRO A 576 -49.94 6.97 14.94
CA PRO A 576 -50.92 6.40 15.85
C PRO A 576 -50.88 4.86 15.91
N ALA A 577 -50.95 4.40 17.17
CA ALA A 577 -51.64 3.22 17.71
C ALA A 577 -51.69 1.91 16.89
N ALA A 578 -51.11 0.86 17.48
CA ALA A 578 -51.52 -0.53 17.24
C ALA A 578 -52.98 -0.75 17.70
N PRO A 579 -53.68 -1.77 17.16
CA PRO A 579 -53.66 -3.05 17.87
C PRO A 579 -53.61 -4.30 16.97
N MET A 580 -53.33 -5.43 17.64
CA MET A 580 -53.24 -6.80 17.11
C MET A 580 -54.51 -7.30 16.43
N ASP A 581 -54.38 -8.20 15.45
CA ASP A 581 -54.86 -9.60 15.54
C ASP A 581 -54.76 -10.35 14.19
N LEU A 582 -54.36 -11.63 14.28
CA LEU A 582 -54.50 -12.67 13.25
C LEU A 582 -55.99 -13.02 13.08
N PRO A 583 -56.51 -13.39 11.88
CA PRO A 583 -56.32 -14.77 11.37
C PRO A 583 -56.36 -14.98 9.83
N LEU A 584 -55.87 -16.15 9.41
CA LEU A 584 -56.08 -16.82 8.11
C LEU A 584 -57.59 -17.03 7.82
N PRO A 585 -58.08 -17.04 6.54
CA PRO A 585 -57.82 -18.16 5.62
C PRO A 585 -57.76 -17.84 4.11
N SER A 586 -57.05 -18.70 3.37
CA SER A 586 -57.21 -18.93 1.91
C SER A 586 -58.58 -19.60 1.64
N PRO A 587 -59.18 -19.66 0.42
CA PRO A 587 -58.54 -20.38 -0.71
C PRO A 587 -59.06 -20.15 -2.17
N MET A 588 -58.38 -20.84 -3.09
CA MET A 588 -58.93 -21.45 -4.34
C MET A 588 -59.23 -20.51 -5.53
N LYS A 589 -58.90 -20.80 -6.80
CA LYS A 589 -58.45 -21.99 -7.56
C LYS A 589 -57.75 -21.42 -8.82
N GLY A 590 -56.65 -21.97 -9.33
CA GLY A 590 -56.60 -23.18 -10.16
C GLY A 590 -56.56 -22.76 -11.64
N LYS A 591 -55.91 -23.40 -12.60
CA LYS A 591 -55.12 -24.64 -12.82
C LYS A 591 -54.22 -24.29 -14.05
N VAL A 592 -53.13 -24.95 -14.42
CA VAL A 592 -53.07 -26.30 -15.02
C VAL A 592 -51.58 -26.68 -15.21
N LYS A 593 -51.25 -27.89 -14.78
CA LYS A 593 -50.03 -28.66 -15.05
C LYS A 593 -50.08 -29.31 -16.44
N ARG A 594 -48.91 -29.64 -17.02
CA ARG A 594 -48.55 -31.01 -17.51
C ARG A 594 -47.05 -31.03 -17.84
N ARG A 595 -46.25 -31.86 -17.13
CA ARG A 595 -45.80 -33.26 -17.43
C ARG A 595 -44.69 -33.27 -18.49
N VAL A 596 -43.54 -33.93 -18.29
CA VAL A 596 -43.28 -35.39 -18.29
C VAL A 596 -41.85 -35.61 -17.69
N THR A 597 -41.70 -36.17 -16.48
CA THR A 597 -41.24 -37.55 -16.11
C THR A 597 -39.84 -38.01 -16.57
N ASP A 598 -38.88 -37.93 -15.66
CA ASP A 598 -38.21 -39.03 -14.91
C ASP A 598 -37.88 -40.42 -15.52
N ARG A 599 -36.65 -40.82 -15.16
CA ARG A 599 -36.11 -42.16 -14.78
C ARG A 599 -35.81 -43.18 -15.89
N ALA A 600 -34.79 -44.05 -15.79
CA ALA A 600 -33.66 -44.27 -14.87
C ALA A 600 -32.84 -45.50 -15.37
N VAL A 601 -31.82 -45.86 -14.59
CA VAL A 601 -31.18 -47.20 -14.42
C VAL A 601 -29.87 -47.37 -15.22
N GLY A 602 -28.73 -47.76 -14.65
CA GLY A 602 -28.50 -48.46 -13.37
C GLY A 602 -27.14 -48.20 -12.71
N SER A 603 -27.19 -48.39 -11.39
CA SER A 603 -26.14 -48.46 -10.35
C SER A 603 -25.35 -49.81 -10.45
N PRO A 604 -24.55 -50.32 -9.46
CA PRO A 604 -24.15 -49.87 -8.10
C PRO A 604 -22.65 -50.24 -7.78
N PRO A 605 -22.14 -50.46 -6.53
CA PRO A 605 -22.66 -50.21 -5.18
C PRO A 605 -21.69 -49.48 -4.21
N ALA A 606 -22.22 -49.29 -3.01
CA ALA A 606 -21.74 -48.57 -1.85
C ALA A 606 -20.48 -49.13 -1.15
N SER A 607 -19.79 -48.21 -0.46
CA SER A 607 -18.96 -48.47 0.71
C SER A 607 -19.75 -49.14 1.84
N PRO A 608 -19.10 -50.00 2.64
CA PRO A 608 -19.45 -50.17 4.04
C PRO A 608 -18.30 -49.77 4.96
N ALA A 609 -18.64 -49.09 6.05
CA ALA A 609 -17.72 -48.71 7.10
C ALA A 609 -17.45 -49.87 8.08
N LYS A 610 -16.22 -49.94 8.62
CA LYS A 610 -15.84 -50.00 10.06
C LYS A 610 -14.68 -50.98 10.42
N LYS A 611 -13.77 -50.44 11.26
CA LYS A 611 -12.99 -51.04 12.37
C LYS A 611 -11.61 -51.72 12.13
N ARG A 612 -10.62 -51.18 12.85
CA ARG A 612 -9.36 -51.76 13.40
C ARG A 612 -9.62 -53.03 14.25
N PRO A 613 -8.64 -53.93 14.60
CA PRO A 613 -7.32 -53.57 15.20
C PRO A 613 -6.10 -54.55 15.07
N ALA A 614 -4.98 -54.13 15.71
CA ALA A 614 -3.93 -54.89 16.44
C ALA A 614 -2.71 -55.56 15.72
N LYS A 615 -1.54 -54.90 15.86
CA LYS A 615 -0.31 -55.27 16.59
C LYS A 615 0.45 -56.62 16.35
N GLU A 616 1.78 -56.47 16.35
CA GLU A 616 2.76 -57.28 17.13
C GLU A 616 3.28 -58.64 16.65
N LYS A 617 2.81 -59.28 15.56
CA LYS A 617 3.31 -60.64 15.23
C LYS A 617 4.57 -60.75 14.37
N VAL A 618 5.02 -59.71 13.66
CA VAL A 618 6.18 -59.83 12.74
C VAL A 618 7.51 -59.45 13.42
N VAL A 619 7.49 -58.51 14.36
CA VAL A 619 8.71 -58.05 15.07
C VAL A 619 9.18 -59.05 16.15
N ALA A 620 8.27 -59.87 16.68
CA ALA A 620 8.61 -60.91 17.67
C ALA A 620 9.31 -62.15 17.08
N ALA A 621 9.24 -62.36 15.76
CA ALA A 621 9.93 -63.46 15.08
C ALA A 621 11.40 -63.11 14.77
N ALA A 622 11.68 -61.85 14.40
CA ALA A 622 13.04 -61.39 14.12
C ALA A 622 13.93 -61.28 15.37
N LYS A 623 13.35 -60.97 16.53
CA LYS A 623 14.09 -60.87 17.81
C LYS A 623 14.52 -62.22 18.39
N ARG A 624 13.79 -63.31 18.12
CA ARG A 624 14.13 -64.66 18.63
C ARG A 624 15.35 -65.25 17.92
N GLY A 625 15.49 -65.05 16.60
CA GLY A 625 16.66 -65.52 15.85
C GLY A 625 17.98 -64.81 16.20
N LEU A 626 17.93 -63.61 16.78
CA LEU A 626 19.12 -62.87 17.20
C LEU A 626 19.67 -63.34 18.56
N GLN A 627 18.79 -63.77 19.47
CA GLN A 627 19.18 -64.19 20.83
C GLN A 627 19.76 -65.61 20.87
N GLU A 628 19.28 -66.53 20.03
CA GLU A 628 19.81 -67.90 19.97
C GLU A 628 21.25 -67.96 19.40
N MET A 629 21.68 -66.94 18.64
CA MET A 629 23.01 -66.87 18.02
C MET A 629 24.07 -66.14 18.86
N GLU A 630 23.66 -65.35 19.86
CA GLU A 630 24.58 -64.65 20.77
C GLU A 630 25.20 -65.61 21.81
N ALA A 631 24.62 -66.80 21.95
CA ALA A 631 25.05 -67.86 22.87
C ALA A 631 26.15 -68.80 22.33
N LEU A 632 26.62 -68.64 21.09
CA LEU A 632 27.67 -69.49 20.49
C LEU A 632 29.10 -68.88 20.61
N PRO A 633 30.13 -69.68 20.96
CA PRO A 633 31.53 -69.24 21.03
C PRO A 633 32.07 -68.72 19.69
N GLN A 634 33.00 -67.76 19.77
CA GLN A 634 33.47 -66.96 18.64
C GLN A 634 34.15 -67.75 17.50
N SER A 635 34.63 -68.97 17.78
CA SER A 635 35.28 -69.87 16.82
C SER A 635 34.34 -70.61 15.86
N GLU A 636 33.03 -70.64 16.13
CA GLU A 636 32.05 -71.40 15.34
C GLU A 636 31.18 -70.52 14.41
N ARG A 637 31.46 -69.21 14.35
CA ARG A 637 30.75 -68.28 13.45
C ARG A 637 31.23 -68.45 12.01
N MET A 638 30.60 -69.36 11.26
CA MET A 638 30.88 -69.63 9.84
C MET A 638 29.88 -68.93 8.90
N GLY A 639 30.32 -68.56 7.70
CA GLY A 639 29.50 -67.91 6.67
C GLY A 639 29.59 -66.38 6.70
N LEU A 640 28.56 -65.67 6.21
CA LEU A 640 28.49 -64.20 6.01
C LEU A 640 28.94 -63.35 7.24
N PHE A 641 29.10 -63.98 8.40
CA PHE A 641 29.54 -63.42 9.66
C PHE A 641 31.07 -63.52 9.93
N LYS A 642 31.86 -64.15 9.05
CA LYS A 642 33.34 -64.14 9.12
C LYS A 642 33.94 -62.76 8.80
N PHE A 643 33.16 -61.88 8.18
CA PHE A 643 33.48 -60.47 7.94
C PHE A 643 33.00 -59.53 9.08
N LEU A 644 32.44 -60.08 10.16
CA LEU A 644 32.06 -59.35 11.38
C LEU A 644 33.15 -59.46 12.47
N THR A 645 34.42 -59.31 12.09
CA THR A 645 35.43 -58.83 13.04
C THR A 645 35.11 -57.37 13.35
N LYS A 646 35.05 -56.99 14.63
CA LYS A 646 34.85 -55.60 15.06
C LYS A 646 35.92 -54.73 14.39
N GLU A 647 35.53 -54.09 13.30
CA GLU A 647 36.31 -53.09 12.58
C GLU A 647 36.75 -52.08 13.64
N THR A 648 38.06 -51.95 13.85
CA THR A 648 38.55 -51.02 14.87
C THR A 648 38.10 -49.61 14.49
N ALA A 649 37.89 -48.76 15.48
CA ALA A 649 37.35 -47.42 15.26
C ALA A 649 38.15 -46.63 14.20
N GLN A 650 39.44 -46.91 14.04
CA GLN A 650 40.27 -46.35 12.98
C GLN A 650 39.96 -46.91 11.58
N GLN A 651 39.74 -48.21 11.43
CA GLN A 651 39.39 -48.81 10.13
C GLN A 651 37.99 -48.37 9.67
N LYS A 652 37.03 -48.25 10.61
CA LYS A 652 35.68 -47.75 10.30
C LYS A 652 35.71 -46.28 9.88
N ARG A 653 36.50 -45.45 10.58
CA ARG A 653 36.69 -44.03 10.20
C ARG A 653 37.33 -43.89 8.82
N LYS A 654 38.38 -44.68 8.53
CA LYS A 654 39.06 -44.62 7.23
C LYS A 654 38.14 -45.06 6.08
N ARG A 655 37.33 -46.10 6.29
CA ARG A 655 36.33 -46.53 5.30
C ARG A 655 35.20 -45.53 5.11
N GLU A 656 34.74 -44.87 6.19
CA GLU A 656 33.76 -43.79 6.10
C GLU A 656 34.33 -42.55 5.39
N GLU A 657 35.62 -42.27 5.56
CA GLU A 657 36.34 -41.23 4.82
C GLU A 657 36.48 -41.59 3.34
N ASP A 658 36.87 -42.82 3.01
CA ASP A 658 37.00 -43.28 1.62
C ASP A 658 35.63 -43.30 0.90
N ILE A 659 34.54 -43.70 1.59
CA ILE A 659 33.18 -43.65 1.03
C ILE A 659 32.72 -42.20 0.85
N ARG A 660 33.05 -41.29 1.77
CA ARG A 660 32.75 -39.85 1.62
C ARG A 660 33.53 -39.26 0.46
N ALA A 661 34.81 -39.60 0.32
CA ALA A 661 35.66 -39.13 -0.78
C ALA A 661 35.13 -39.65 -2.14
N GLU A 662 34.79 -40.93 -2.27
CA GLU A 662 34.19 -41.46 -3.50
C GLU A 662 32.80 -40.88 -3.79
N ALA A 663 31.98 -40.62 -2.77
CA ALA A 663 30.67 -39.98 -2.93
C ALA A 663 30.82 -38.52 -3.37
N GLU A 664 31.83 -37.82 -2.88
CA GLU A 664 32.17 -36.44 -3.25
C GLU A 664 32.65 -36.39 -4.71
N VAL A 665 33.57 -37.26 -5.12
CA VAL A 665 34.02 -37.37 -6.54
C VAL A 665 32.86 -37.73 -7.47
N ARG A 666 31.94 -38.60 -7.04
CA ARG A 666 30.76 -38.97 -7.84
C ARG A 666 29.70 -37.86 -7.88
N ALA A 667 29.60 -37.04 -6.82
CA ALA A 667 28.76 -35.85 -6.78
C ALA A 667 29.33 -34.74 -7.67
N GLU A 668 30.64 -34.51 -7.65
CA GLU A 668 31.34 -33.57 -8.52
C GLU A 668 31.18 -33.94 -9.99
N ARG A 669 31.35 -35.23 -10.35
CA ARG A 669 31.17 -35.69 -11.73
C ARG A 669 29.73 -35.49 -12.24
N ARG A 670 28.72 -35.70 -11.38
CA ARG A 670 27.30 -35.39 -11.70
C ARG A 670 27.08 -33.88 -11.84
N GLN A 671 27.69 -33.09 -10.96
CA GLN A 671 27.61 -31.63 -11.02
C GLN A 671 28.26 -31.10 -12.31
N GLN A 672 29.36 -31.71 -12.75
CA GLN A 672 30.00 -31.40 -14.04
C GLN A 672 29.14 -31.81 -15.24
N ASP A 673 28.56 -33.01 -15.25
CA ASP A 673 27.65 -33.44 -16.32
C ASP A 673 26.40 -32.55 -16.42
N ASP A 674 25.86 -32.11 -15.27
CA ASP A 674 24.71 -31.20 -15.20
C ASP A 674 25.08 -29.78 -15.63
N LEU A 675 26.28 -29.31 -15.28
CA LEU A 675 26.83 -28.04 -15.76
C LEU A 675 27.11 -28.08 -17.27
N GLU A 676 27.58 -29.19 -17.82
CA GLU A 676 27.82 -29.34 -19.26
C GLU A 676 26.51 -29.40 -20.05
N LYS A 677 25.49 -30.10 -19.54
CA LYS A 677 24.13 -30.07 -20.10
C LYS A 677 23.50 -28.68 -20.00
N ALA A 678 23.70 -27.97 -18.90
CA ALA A 678 23.25 -26.59 -18.73
C ALA A 678 23.96 -25.65 -19.72
N ARG A 679 25.27 -25.82 -19.93
CA ARG A 679 26.04 -25.07 -20.92
C ARG A 679 25.57 -25.32 -22.35
N LYS A 680 25.36 -26.58 -22.76
CA LYS A 680 24.82 -26.91 -24.10
C LYS A 680 23.41 -26.34 -24.33
N LYS A 681 22.58 -26.25 -23.28
CA LYS A 681 21.25 -25.59 -23.32
C LYS A 681 21.35 -24.07 -23.45
N ILE A 682 22.29 -23.43 -22.76
CA ILE A 682 22.54 -21.99 -22.87
C ILE A 682 23.08 -21.66 -24.26
N LEU A 683 24.05 -22.44 -24.75
CA LEU A 683 24.66 -22.25 -26.08
C LEU A 683 23.61 -22.36 -27.21
N THR A 684 22.75 -23.39 -27.17
CA THR A 684 21.67 -23.53 -28.17
C THR A 684 20.55 -22.49 -28.04
N ALA A 685 20.36 -21.89 -26.86
CA ALA A 685 19.43 -20.78 -26.65
C ALA A 685 20.03 -19.45 -27.17
N ASP A 686 21.32 -19.23 -26.99
CA ASP A 686 22.04 -18.08 -27.51
C ASP A 686 22.20 -18.14 -29.03
N GLU A 687 22.48 -19.32 -29.62
CA GLU A 687 22.44 -19.53 -31.08
C GLU A 687 21.06 -19.21 -31.68
N LYS A 688 19.96 -19.55 -30.98
CA LYS A 688 18.60 -19.19 -31.41
C LYS A 688 18.32 -17.70 -31.27
N ARG A 689 18.84 -17.04 -30.22
CA ARG A 689 18.74 -15.58 -30.00
C ARG A 689 19.55 -14.81 -31.02
N GLU A 690 20.77 -15.25 -31.34
CA GLU A 690 21.60 -14.69 -32.41
C GLU A 690 20.96 -14.89 -33.79
N ALA A 691 20.45 -16.08 -34.10
CA ALA A 691 19.74 -16.32 -35.36
C ALA A 691 18.48 -15.43 -35.50
N ALA A 692 17.81 -15.08 -34.39
CA ALA A 692 16.68 -14.15 -34.40
C ALA A 692 17.12 -12.68 -34.56
N MET A 693 18.20 -12.27 -33.90
CA MET A 693 18.80 -10.93 -34.06
C MET A 693 19.37 -10.74 -35.46
N TYR A 694 20.03 -11.76 -36.02
CA TYR A 694 20.56 -11.78 -37.38
C TYR A 694 19.44 -11.68 -38.42
N ARG A 695 18.31 -12.38 -38.22
CA ARG A 695 17.10 -12.23 -39.06
C ARG A 695 16.53 -10.82 -39.02
N LYS A 696 16.40 -10.20 -37.83
CA LYS A 696 15.96 -8.80 -37.70
C LYS A 696 16.95 -7.80 -38.29
N ARG A 697 18.26 -8.08 -38.23
CA ARG A 697 19.31 -7.26 -38.85
C ARG A 697 19.22 -7.34 -40.37
N GLN A 698 19.10 -8.55 -40.93
CA GLN A 698 18.90 -8.72 -42.38
C GLN A 698 17.59 -8.10 -42.87
N GLU A 699 16.52 -8.14 -42.09
CA GLU A 699 15.24 -7.50 -42.44
C GLU A 699 15.38 -5.97 -42.52
N ARG A 700 16.12 -5.37 -41.58
CA ARG A 700 16.45 -3.94 -41.61
C ARG A 700 17.39 -3.57 -42.75
N GLU A 701 18.40 -4.40 -43.00
CA GLU A 701 19.37 -4.20 -44.08
C GLU A 701 18.72 -4.33 -45.46
N ARG A 702 17.79 -5.29 -45.63
CA ARG A 702 16.92 -5.36 -46.81
C ARG A 702 16.02 -4.13 -46.92
N GLY A 703 15.51 -3.61 -45.80
CA GLY A 703 14.77 -2.35 -45.75
C GLY A 703 15.62 -1.15 -46.20
N TYR A 704 16.85 -1.04 -45.70
CA TYR A 704 17.77 0.02 -46.10
C TYR A 704 18.22 -0.10 -47.55
N LEU A 705 18.54 -1.30 -48.02
CA LEU A 705 18.86 -1.57 -49.42
C LEU A 705 17.65 -1.31 -50.34
N ALA A 706 16.43 -1.59 -49.86
CA ALA A 706 15.21 -1.23 -50.57
C ALA A 706 15.00 0.29 -50.61
N ASP A 707 15.30 1.02 -49.53
CA ASP A 707 15.26 2.49 -49.49
C ASP A 707 16.31 3.14 -50.39
N VAL A 708 17.51 2.55 -50.49
CA VAL A 708 18.58 2.96 -51.41
C VAL A 708 18.17 2.66 -52.86
N LYS A 709 17.64 1.46 -53.13
CA LYS A 709 17.10 1.09 -54.45
C LYS A 709 15.87 1.93 -54.84
N ALA A 710 15.09 2.38 -53.87
CA ALA A 710 13.97 3.31 -54.05
C ALA A 710 14.42 4.78 -54.16
N GLY A 711 15.73 5.07 -54.07
CA GLY A 711 16.30 6.40 -54.22
C GLY A 711 15.97 7.38 -53.08
N ILE A 712 15.53 6.86 -51.94
CA ILE A 712 15.21 7.65 -50.73
C ILE A 712 16.48 7.97 -49.94
N ARG A 713 17.46 7.07 -50.02
CA ARG A 713 18.77 7.19 -49.37
C ARG A 713 19.88 7.00 -50.40
N ASN A 714 21.00 7.68 -50.19
CA ASN A 714 22.22 7.47 -50.96
C ASN A 714 22.87 6.12 -50.58
N GLU A 715 23.84 5.65 -51.38
CA GLU A 715 24.56 4.38 -51.14
C GLU A 715 25.32 4.34 -49.81
N ASP A 716 25.61 5.49 -49.21
CA ASP A 716 26.21 5.65 -47.88
C ASP A 716 25.16 5.66 -46.73
N PHE A 717 23.91 5.33 -47.02
CA PHE A 717 22.74 5.34 -46.12
C PHE A 717 22.30 6.73 -45.60
N SER A 718 22.93 7.81 -46.07
CA SER A 718 22.48 9.17 -45.82
C SER A 718 21.18 9.47 -46.57
N LEU A 719 20.34 10.37 -46.03
CA LEU A 719 19.14 10.83 -46.72
C LEU A 719 19.58 11.65 -47.94
N ALA A 720 19.13 11.24 -49.13
CA ALA A 720 19.51 11.93 -50.36
C ALA A 720 19.06 13.40 -50.31
N ALA A 721 19.97 14.32 -50.65
CA ALA A 721 19.70 15.76 -50.61
C ALA A 721 18.46 16.11 -51.45
N PRO A 722 17.61 17.05 -51.01
CA PRO A 722 16.34 17.30 -51.64
C PRO A 722 16.56 17.89 -53.04
N GLN A 723 16.46 17.05 -54.07
CA GLN A 723 16.32 17.56 -55.43
C GLN A 723 15.03 18.36 -55.49
N THR A 724 15.18 19.65 -55.79
CA THR A 724 14.15 20.59 -56.19
C THR A 724 13.32 20.02 -57.34
N LYS A 725 12.29 19.22 -57.01
CA LYS A 725 11.32 18.73 -57.98
C LYS A 725 9.95 19.27 -57.63
N LYS A 726 9.52 20.17 -58.52
CA LYS A 726 8.15 20.59 -58.81
C LYS A 726 7.13 19.62 -58.21
N ARG A 727 6.16 20.17 -57.47
CA ARG A 727 4.96 19.49 -56.97
C ARG A 727 4.55 18.40 -57.97
N ARG A 728 4.83 17.14 -57.63
CA ARG A 728 4.26 16.01 -58.34
C ARG A 728 2.76 16.12 -58.13
N ILE A 729 2.07 16.58 -59.17
CA ILE A 729 0.70 16.19 -59.43
C ILE A 729 0.71 14.67 -59.29
N ILE A 730 0.08 14.17 -58.23
CA ILE A 730 -0.24 12.76 -58.15
C ILE A 730 -1.26 12.57 -59.26
N VAL A 731 -0.78 12.14 -60.44
CA VAL A 731 -1.64 11.41 -61.36
C VAL A 731 -2.04 10.18 -60.55
N PRO A 732 -3.32 10.04 -60.16
CA PRO A 732 -3.75 8.84 -59.46
C PRO A 732 -3.42 7.68 -60.38
N ASN A 733 -2.69 6.68 -59.87
CA ASN A 733 -2.58 5.41 -60.56
C ASN A 733 -3.97 4.77 -60.50
N LEU A 734 -4.82 5.12 -61.46
CA LEU A 734 -6.11 4.47 -61.75
C LEU A 734 -5.78 3.16 -62.46
N GLN A 735 -5.14 2.25 -61.74
CA GLN A 735 -5.17 0.85 -62.13
C GLN A 735 -6.39 0.25 -61.46
N ASP A 736 -7.36 -0.13 -62.28
CA ASP A 736 -8.49 -0.94 -61.88
C ASP A 736 -7.94 -2.29 -61.41
N ILE A 737 -7.65 -2.39 -60.11
CA ILE A 737 -7.53 -3.68 -59.46
C ILE A 737 -8.97 -4.14 -59.28
N PRO A 738 -9.43 -5.22 -59.94
CA PRO A 738 -10.76 -5.75 -59.72
C PRO A 738 -10.75 -6.44 -58.36
N THR A 739 -10.84 -5.67 -57.27
CA THR A 739 -11.25 -6.22 -55.99
C THR A 739 -12.76 -6.37 -56.05
N SER A 740 -13.22 -7.60 -55.86
CA SER A 740 -14.61 -8.04 -55.73
C SER A 740 -15.28 -7.41 -54.49
N ASP A 741 -15.22 -6.09 -54.35
CA ASP A 741 -15.69 -5.38 -53.17
C ASP A 741 -17.14 -4.94 -53.38
N ASP A 742 -18.03 -5.52 -52.57
CA ASP A 742 -19.45 -5.19 -52.50
C ASP A 742 -19.66 -3.66 -52.39
N ILE A 743 -20.35 -3.09 -53.37
CA ILE A 743 -20.64 -1.64 -53.48
C ILE A 743 -21.30 -1.11 -52.20
N ALA A 744 -22.04 -1.97 -51.48
CA ALA A 744 -22.64 -1.62 -50.21
C ALA A 744 -21.61 -1.30 -49.11
N GLU A 745 -20.48 -2.00 -49.07
CA GLU A 745 -19.36 -1.71 -48.16
C GLU A 745 -18.53 -0.51 -48.64
N LEU A 746 -18.29 -0.39 -49.95
CA LEU A 746 -17.56 0.76 -50.53
C LEU A 746 -18.29 2.09 -50.30
N SER A 747 -19.62 2.06 -50.25
CA SER A 747 -20.44 3.22 -49.88
C SER A 747 -20.34 3.64 -48.41
N ARG A 748 -19.47 3.01 -47.59
CA ARG A 748 -19.33 3.32 -46.14
C ARG A 748 -17.86 3.31 -45.68
N PRO A 749 -16.98 4.15 -46.26
CA PRO A 749 -15.53 4.08 -46.05
C PRO A 749 -15.11 4.30 -44.59
N ALA A 750 -15.90 5.03 -43.79
CA ALA A 750 -15.64 5.28 -42.38
C ALA A 750 -15.47 3.98 -41.56
N ARG A 751 -16.19 2.91 -41.90
CA ARG A 751 -16.15 1.63 -41.16
C ARG A 751 -14.83 0.90 -41.39
N GLN A 752 -14.34 0.88 -42.63
CA GLN A 752 -13.05 0.31 -42.97
C GLN A 752 -11.89 1.13 -42.40
N ILE A 753 -12.00 2.47 -42.41
CA ILE A 753 -11.01 3.37 -41.81
C ILE A 753 -10.94 3.15 -40.29
N GLU A 754 -12.09 3.04 -39.61
CA GLU A 754 -12.14 2.83 -38.17
C GLU A 754 -11.65 1.43 -37.77
N LYS A 755 -11.94 0.40 -38.59
CA LYS A 755 -11.38 -0.96 -38.43
C LYS A 755 -9.85 -0.95 -38.61
N ARG A 756 -9.33 -0.37 -39.69
CA ARG A 756 -7.89 -0.22 -39.93
C ARG A 756 -7.20 0.55 -38.82
N TYR A 757 -7.80 1.65 -38.34
CA TYR A 757 -7.27 2.42 -37.22
C TYR A 757 -7.22 1.60 -35.93
N LYS A 758 -8.29 0.87 -35.62
CA LYS A 758 -8.35 -0.01 -34.45
C LYS A 758 -7.34 -1.14 -34.56
N ASP A 759 -7.22 -1.80 -35.71
CA ASP A 759 -6.28 -2.91 -35.92
C ASP A 759 -4.82 -2.43 -35.86
N LYS A 760 -4.52 -1.24 -36.40
CA LYS A 760 -3.17 -0.65 -36.38
C LYS A 760 -2.74 -0.13 -35.00
N HIS A 761 -3.70 0.19 -34.13
CA HIS A 761 -3.46 0.67 -32.76
C HIS A 761 -3.80 -0.35 -31.68
N ARG A 762 -4.15 -1.59 -32.04
CA ARG A 762 -4.38 -2.68 -31.10
C ARG A 762 -3.06 -3.37 -30.80
N THR A 763 -2.35 -2.87 -29.80
CA THR A 763 -1.05 -3.41 -29.39
C THR A 763 -1.16 -4.65 -28.49
N HIS A 764 -2.28 -4.91 -27.79
CA HIS A 764 -2.50 -6.16 -27.05
C HIS A 764 -3.97 -6.62 -27.09
N LYS A 765 -4.20 -7.94 -26.97
CA LYS A 765 -5.53 -8.59 -26.93
C LYS A 765 -6.28 -8.38 -25.60
N SER A 766 -6.10 -7.28 -24.88
CA SER A 766 -6.84 -7.01 -23.64
C SER A 766 -8.16 -6.29 -23.95
N GLY A 767 -9.27 -6.90 -23.53
CA GLY A 767 -10.63 -6.40 -23.73
C GLY A 767 -11.64 -7.53 -23.94
N ARG A 768 -12.89 -7.31 -23.50
CA ARG A 768 -13.99 -8.27 -23.69
C ARG A 768 -14.08 -8.65 -25.17
N LYS A 769 -13.91 -9.95 -25.48
CA LYS A 769 -14.03 -10.45 -26.86
C LYS A 769 -15.39 -10.03 -27.43
N ARG A 770 -15.39 -9.50 -28.67
CA ARG A 770 -16.63 -9.21 -29.39
C ARG A 770 -17.43 -10.50 -29.50
N LYS A 771 -18.68 -10.49 -29.02
CA LYS A 771 -19.59 -11.65 -29.12
C LYS A 771 -20.15 -11.83 -30.53
N ASN A 772 -20.28 -10.74 -31.30
CA ASN A 772 -20.84 -10.76 -32.65
C ASN A 772 -19.83 -10.14 -33.63
N GLU A 773 -19.64 -10.79 -34.77
CA GLU A 773 -18.84 -10.26 -35.88
C GLU A 773 -19.60 -9.16 -36.63
N ASP A 774 -18.85 -8.31 -37.35
CA ASP A 774 -19.45 -7.28 -38.19
C ASP A 774 -20.12 -7.95 -39.40
N GLN A 775 -21.45 -7.97 -39.43
CA GLN A 775 -22.21 -8.46 -40.60
C GLN A 775 -21.94 -7.57 -41.83
N GLN A 776 -21.77 -8.22 -42.99
CA GLN A 776 -21.70 -7.59 -44.30
C GLN A 776 -23.01 -6.84 -44.58
N ARG A 777 -22.92 -5.62 -45.09
CA ARG A 777 -24.10 -4.81 -45.39
C ARG A 777 -24.68 -5.17 -46.75
N VAL A 778 -25.97 -5.48 -46.75
CA VAL A 778 -26.74 -5.85 -47.95
C VAL A 778 -27.19 -4.60 -48.76
N TYR A 779 -27.29 -3.44 -48.13
CA TYR A 779 -27.87 -2.23 -48.75
C TYR A 779 -26.85 -1.11 -48.97
N THR A 780 -26.73 -0.67 -50.22
CA THR A 780 -25.89 0.46 -50.65
C THR A 780 -26.38 1.80 -50.11
N ASN A 781 -25.46 2.57 -49.53
CA ASN A 781 -25.73 3.95 -49.14
C ASN A 781 -25.55 4.91 -50.33
N TRP A 782 -26.64 5.12 -51.08
CA TRP A 782 -26.64 6.02 -52.24
C TRP A 782 -26.46 7.51 -51.91
N LYS A 783 -26.59 7.91 -50.63
CA LYS A 783 -26.42 9.30 -50.16
C LYS A 783 -24.98 9.65 -49.81
N THR A 784 -24.02 8.78 -50.11
CA THR A 784 -22.60 9.13 -50.01
C THR A 784 -22.27 10.30 -50.94
N PRO A 785 -21.39 11.24 -50.53
CA PRO A 785 -21.11 12.43 -51.33
C PRO A 785 -20.63 12.11 -52.75
N PHE A 786 -19.90 11.00 -52.91
CA PHE A 786 -19.40 10.54 -54.20
C PHE A 786 -20.51 10.02 -55.12
N LEU A 787 -21.32 9.05 -54.68
CA LEU A 787 -22.40 8.48 -55.50
C LEU A 787 -23.53 9.49 -55.71
N PHE A 788 -23.92 10.22 -54.66
CA PHE A 788 -25.04 11.17 -54.74
C PHE A 788 -24.74 12.34 -55.67
N LYS A 789 -23.48 12.79 -55.76
CA LYS A 789 -23.08 13.82 -56.74
C LYS A 789 -23.25 13.35 -58.18
N GLN A 790 -22.94 12.08 -58.47
CA GLN A 790 -23.17 11.51 -59.80
C GLN A 790 -24.66 11.46 -60.14
N ILE A 791 -25.51 11.14 -59.15
CA ILE A 791 -26.98 11.15 -59.30
C ILE A 791 -27.49 12.56 -59.59
N LEU A 792 -27.01 13.58 -58.87
CA LEU A 792 -27.38 14.98 -59.12
C LEU A 792 -26.92 15.46 -60.51
N VAL A 793 -25.74 15.03 -60.96
CA VAL A 793 -25.25 15.34 -62.30
C VAL A 793 -26.11 14.66 -63.37
N ALA A 794 -26.47 13.38 -63.18
CA ALA A 794 -27.36 12.65 -64.09
C ALA A 794 -28.72 13.35 -64.23
N GLY A 795 -29.31 13.84 -63.13
CA GLY A 795 -30.53 14.66 -63.18
C GLY A 795 -30.38 15.88 -64.07
N ARG A 796 -29.29 16.65 -63.94
CA ARG A 796 -29.06 17.83 -64.79
C ARG A 796 -28.88 17.48 -66.28
N GLN A 797 -28.37 16.29 -66.58
CA GLN A 797 -28.02 15.88 -67.94
C GLN A 797 -29.18 15.28 -68.72
N THR A 798 -30.15 14.65 -68.05
CA THR A 798 -31.27 14.01 -68.75
C THR A 798 -32.24 15.00 -69.39
N LYS A 799 -32.27 16.26 -68.93
CA LYS A 799 -33.16 17.38 -69.37
C LYS A 799 -34.68 17.10 -69.36
N ASP A 800 -35.11 15.84 -69.33
CA ASP A 800 -36.50 15.39 -69.19
C ASP A 800 -37.07 15.80 -67.83
N ALA A 801 -38.24 16.43 -67.85
CA ALA A 801 -38.96 16.94 -66.67
C ALA A 801 -38.08 17.81 -65.75
N GLY A 802 -37.27 18.71 -66.32
CA GLY A 802 -36.40 19.62 -65.56
C GLY A 802 -35.27 18.92 -64.81
N GLY A 803 -34.96 17.67 -65.17
CA GLY A 803 -33.93 16.87 -64.52
C GLY A 803 -34.37 16.13 -63.25
N LEU A 804 -35.68 15.88 -63.11
CA LEU A 804 -36.32 15.24 -61.95
C LEU A 804 -37.14 13.98 -62.31
N SER A 805 -36.84 13.37 -63.46
CA SER A 805 -37.38 12.07 -63.84
C SER A 805 -36.55 10.93 -63.25
N SER A 806 -37.05 10.25 -62.22
CA SER A 806 -36.33 9.15 -61.55
C SER A 806 -35.95 8.01 -62.50
N THR A 807 -36.85 7.67 -63.44
CA THR A 807 -36.61 6.62 -64.43
C THR A 807 -35.53 7.03 -65.43
N ALA A 808 -35.54 8.27 -65.90
CA ALA A 808 -34.52 8.78 -66.81
C ALA A 808 -33.14 8.88 -66.13
N ILE A 809 -33.10 9.33 -64.88
CA ILE A 809 -31.87 9.43 -64.08
C ILE A 809 -31.25 8.04 -63.87
N VAL A 810 -32.04 7.05 -63.43
CA VAL A 810 -31.53 5.69 -63.21
C VAL A 810 -31.11 5.05 -64.53
N LYS A 811 -31.86 5.24 -65.61
CA LYS A 811 -31.48 4.75 -66.95
C LYS A 811 -30.15 5.35 -67.39
N TYR A 812 -29.99 6.67 -67.27
CA TYR A 812 -28.75 7.37 -67.62
C TYR A 812 -27.55 6.87 -66.80
N LEU A 813 -27.71 6.72 -65.48
CA LEU A 813 -26.65 6.21 -64.61
C LEU A 813 -26.25 4.78 -64.96
N ARG A 814 -27.23 3.89 -65.19
CA ARG A 814 -26.97 2.48 -65.57
C ARG A 814 -26.33 2.34 -66.94
N THR A 815 -26.63 3.23 -67.89
CA THR A 815 -25.95 3.23 -69.19
C THR A 815 -24.48 3.62 -69.06
N ARG A 816 -24.17 4.54 -68.13
CA ARG A 816 -22.82 5.10 -67.95
C ARG A 816 -21.93 4.24 -67.06
N ASP A 817 -22.51 3.65 -66.02
CA ASP A 817 -21.85 2.72 -65.10
C ASP A 817 -22.88 1.71 -64.58
N ARG A 818 -22.99 0.60 -65.31
CA ARG A 818 -23.95 -0.47 -65.00
C ARG A 818 -23.59 -1.19 -63.71
N GLU A 819 -22.30 -1.36 -63.43
CA GLU A 819 -21.82 -2.11 -62.29
C GLU A 819 -22.17 -1.40 -60.98
N THR A 820 -21.86 -0.10 -60.88
CA THR A 820 -22.12 0.68 -59.66
C THR A 820 -23.62 0.89 -59.41
N PHE A 821 -24.43 1.11 -60.45
CA PHE A 821 -25.84 1.52 -60.32
C PHE A 821 -26.87 0.44 -60.69
N ALA A 822 -26.45 -0.82 -60.87
CA ALA A 822 -27.35 -1.95 -61.18
C ALA A 822 -28.53 -2.03 -60.22
N ASN A 823 -28.27 -1.89 -58.92
CA ASN A 823 -29.25 -2.06 -57.85
C ASN A 823 -29.95 -0.75 -57.43
N LEU A 824 -29.68 0.38 -58.09
CA LEU A 824 -30.40 1.63 -57.81
C LEU A 824 -31.77 1.59 -58.49
N ALA A 825 -32.85 1.52 -57.71
CA ALA A 825 -34.21 1.53 -58.22
C ALA A 825 -34.73 2.96 -58.47
N ALA A 826 -35.53 3.16 -59.51
CA ALA A 826 -36.18 4.44 -59.81
C ALA A 826 -37.10 4.90 -58.67
N THR A 827 -37.73 3.97 -57.95
CA THR A 827 -38.55 4.25 -56.77
C THR A 827 -37.72 4.84 -55.62
N THR A 828 -36.47 4.41 -55.46
CA THR A 828 -35.55 4.97 -54.46
C THR A 828 -35.21 6.43 -54.75
N VAL A 829 -34.93 6.75 -56.02
CA VAL A 829 -34.65 8.13 -56.46
C VAL A 829 -35.91 9.01 -56.37
N GLN A 830 -37.08 8.44 -56.68
CA GLN A 830 -38.35 9.14 -56.56
C GLN A 830 -38.63 9.59 -55.12
N GLY A 831 -38.26 8.78 -54.13
CA GLY A 831 -38.38 9.14 -52.71
C GLY A 831 -37.45 10.26 -52.25
N TRP A 832 -36.55 10.76 -53.11
CA TRP A 832 -35.70 11.92 -52.82
C TRP A 832 -36.24 13.22 -53.39
N PHE A 833 -37.39 13.16 -54.07
CA PHE A 833 -38.12 14.32 -54.52
C PHE A 833 -39.22 14.67 -53.52
N GLN A 834 -39.54 15.95 -53.46
CA GLN A 834 -40.76 16.46 -52.83
C GLN A 834 -41.46 17.39 -53.82
N ARG A 835 -42.71 17.76 -53.53
CA ARG A 835 -43.36 18.85 -54.25
C ARG A 835 -43.23 20.12 -53.43
N ASP A 836 -43.01 21.24 -54.10
CA ASP A 836 -43.12 22.56 -53.49
C ASP A 836 -44.60 22.99 -53.37
N ASP A 837 -44.82 24.17 -52.80
CA ASP A 837 -46.16 24.71 -52.52
C ASP A 837 -46.97 24.98 -53.81
N HIS A 838 -46.33 24.96 -54.98
CA HIS A 838 -46.96 25.11 -56.29
C HIS A 838 -47.11 23.75 -57.02
N GLY A 839 -46.85 22.65 -56.33
CA GLY A 839 -47.02 21.29 -56.85
C GLY A 839 -45.90 20.82 -57.78
N VAL A 840 -44.84 21.61 -57.97
CA VAL A 840 -43.69 21.29 -58.83
C VAL A 840 -42.74 20.38 -58.07
N LYS A 841 -42.23 19.34 -58.73
CA LYS A 841 -41.25 18.44 -58.12
C LYS A 841 -39.93 19.19 -57.94
N ILE A 842 -39.31 19.04 -56.78
CA ILE A 842 -37.97 19.53 -56.44
C ILE A 842 -37.21 18.46 -55.65
N TRP A 843 -35.88 18.56 -55.58
CA TRP A 843 -35.09 17.74 -54.67
C TRP A 843 -35.45 18.05 -53.22
N ASN A 844 -35.66 17.03 -52.40
CA ASN A 844 -35.94 17.22 -50.98
C ASN A 844 -34.73 17.87 -50.27
N PRO A 845 -34.87 19.08 -49.69
CA PRO A 845 -33.78 19.79 -49.01
C PRO A 845 -33.15 18.98 -47.88
N ALA A 846 -33.93 18.20 -47.13
CA ALA A 846 -33.42 17.34 -46.07
C ALA A 846 -32.54 16.21 -46.62
N VAL A 847 -32.82 15.71 -47.83
CA VAL A 847 -31.99 14.70 -48.50
C VAL A 847 -30.69 15.31 -49.01
N LEU A 848 -30.74 16.52 -49.59
CA LEU A 848 -29.56 17.27 -50.01
C LEU A 848 -28.64 17.59 -48.82
N GLU A 849 -29.22 18.00 -47.70
CA GLU A 849 -28.48 18.31 -46.48
C GLU A 849 -27.90 17.04 -45.84
N ALA A 850 -28.67 15.95 -45.78
CA ALA A 850 -28.18 14.66 -45.30
C ALA A 850 -27.01 14.13 -46.15
N ALA A 851 -27.03 14.34 -47.47
CA ALA A 851 -25.93 13.95 -48.35
C ALA A 851 -24.67 14.82 -48.16
N LYS A 852 -24.84 16.12 -47.82
CA LYS A 852 -23.73 17.05 -47.53
C LYS A 852 -23.11 16.83 -46.15
N VAL A 853 -23.93 16.72 -45.11
CA VAL A 853 -23.51 16.72 -43.70
C VAL A 853 -23.25 15.30 -43.19
N ASN A 854 -24.13 14.35 -43.52
CA ASN A 854 -24.17 13.02 -42.90
C ASN A 854 -23.75 11.88 -43.86
N GLY A 855 -23.38 12.17 -45.10
CA GLY A 855 -23.22 11.18 -46.17
C GLY A 855 -22.26 10.01 -45.89
N ASN A 856 -21.31 10.19 -44.95
CA ASN A 856 -20.37 9.15 -44.51
C ASN A 856 -20.51 8.74 -43.01
N ILE A 857 -21.47 9.32 -42.30
CA ILE A 857 -21.66 9.13 -40.85
C ILE A 857 -22.90 8.24 -40.67
N PRO A 858 -22.83 7.13 -39.89
CA PRO A 858 -24.02 6.33 -39.62
C PRO A 858 -25.04 7.17 -38.87
N GLY A 859 -26.08 7.63 -39.57
CA GLY A 859 -27.20 8.37 -38.99
C GLY A 859 -27.98 7.48 -38.04
N HIS A 860 -27.61 7.51 -36.76
CA HIS A 860 -28.43 7.06 -35.66
C HIS A 860 -28.69 8.23 -34.72
N ASP A 861 -29.47 9.20 -35.20
CA ASP A 861 -30.14 10.22 -34.36
C ASP A 861 -31.39 9.62 -33.71
N LYS A 862 -31.22 8.51 -32.99
CA LYS A 862 -32.22 8.02 -32.04
C LYS A 862 -31.59 8.00 -30.64
N GLY A 863 -31.46 9.19 -30.05
CA GLY A 863 -31.47 9.38 -28.59
C GLY A 863 -30.42 8.64 -27.76
N GLY A 864 -29.26 8.27 -28.31
CA GLY A 864 -28.21 7.56 -27.57
C GLY A 864 -27.07 8.47 -27.14
N ARG A 865 -26.88 8.66 -25.82
CA ARG A 865 -25.72 9.20 -25.06
C ARG A 865 -24.97 10.46 -25.56
N ARG A 866 -25.30 11.03 -26.72
CA ARG A 866 -24.65 12.21 -27.32
C ARG A 866 -25.42 13.51 -27.12
N GLY A 867 -26.59 13.46 -26.48
CA GLY A 867 -27.46 14.63 -26.26
C GLY A 867 -27.94 14.78 -24.82
N ALA A 868 -27.16 14.39 -23.82
CA ALA A 868 -27.60 14.61 -22.43
C ALA A 868 -27.85 16.09 -22.12
N LEU A 869 -27.05 16.98 -22.71
CA LEU A 869 -27.19 18.44 -22.61
C LEU A 869 -27.94 19.06 -23.81
N SER A 870 -28.43 18.27 -24.77
CA SER A 870 -29.12 18.85 -25.94
C SER A 870 -30.48 19.46 -25.59
N ALA A 871 -31.07 19.04 -24.47
CA ALA A 871 -32.28 19.62 -23.91
C ALA A 871 -32.02 20.91 -23.09
N HIS A 872 -30.75 21.26 -22.87
CA HIS A 872 -30.31 22.37 -22.01
C HIS A 872 -29.31 23.26 -22.76
N PRO A 873 -29.71 23.93 -23.85
CA PRO A 873 -28.82 24.76 -24.66
C PRO A 873 -28.15 25.89 -23.85
N GLU A 874 -28.83 26.41 -22.83
CA GLU A 874 -28.32 27.42 -21.90
C GLU A 874 -27.10 26.92 -21.10
N VAL A 875 -27.09 25.65 -20.69
CA VAL A 875 -25.97 25.02 -19.98
C VAL A 875 -24.79 24.86 -20.94
N VAL A 876 -25.07 24.46 -22.19
CA VAL A 876 -24.05 24.31 -23.22
C VAL A 876 -23.37 25.65 -23.50
N GLU A 877 -24.12 26.74 -23.69
CA GLU A 877 -23.55 28.07 -23.94
C GLU A 877 -22.74 28.59 -22.74
N ALA A 878 -23.19 28.35 -21.50
CA ALA A 878 -22.43 28.70 -20.31
C ALA A 878 -21.08 27.95 -20.24
N ILE A 879 -21.06 26.67 -20.60
CA ILE A 879 -19.83 25.87 -20.70
C ILE A 879 -18.91 26.42 -21.81
N LYS A 880 -19.45 26.72 -23.00
CA LYS A 880 -18.68 27.28 -24.11
C LYS A 880 -18.00 28.59 -23.69
N LYS A 881 -18.77 29.52 -23.10
CA LYS A 881 -18.28 30.82 -22.65
C LYS A 881 -17.11 30.67 -21.66
N ARG A 882 -17.25 29.81 -20.64
CA ARG A 882 -16.20 29.57 -19.64
C ARG A 882 -14.93 28.98 -20.24
N LEU A 883 -15.05 28.00 -21.15
CA LEU A 883 -13.90 27.39 -21.81
C LEU A 883 -13.20 28.38 -22.76
N THR A 884 -13.96 29.20 -23.49
CA THR A 884 -13.41 30.23 -24.38
C THR A 884 -12.65 31.30 -23.60
N ILE A 885 -13.21 31.81 -22.50
CA ILE A 885 -12.53 32.81 -21.64
C ILE A 885 -11.18 32.27 -21.15
N LEU A 886 -11.14 31.02 -20.67
CA LEU A 886 -9.89 30.41 -20.20
C LEU A 886 -8.86 30.25 -21.32
N ARG A 887 -9.32 29.88 -22.54
CA ARG A 887 -8.44 29.77 -23.69
C ARG A 887 -7.90 31.12 -24.15
N GLU A 888 -8.74 32.15 -24.18
CA GLU A 888 -8.36 33.53 -24.54
C GLU A 888 -7.41 34.14 -23.49
N ALA A 889 -7.59 33.79 -22.21
CA ALA A 889 -6.66 34.16 -21.13
C ALA A 889 -5.28 33.49 -21.27
N GLY A 890 -5.15 32.47 -22.13
CA GLY A 890 -3.94 31.71 -22.38
C GLY A 890 -3.73 30.54 -21.41
N ALA A 891 -4.77 30.11 -20.69
CA ALA A 891 -4.69 28.99 -19.76
C ALA A 891 -4.65 27.64 -20.52
N ALA A 892 -3.82 26.72 -20.05
CA ALA A 892 -3.74 25.37 -20.61
C ALA A 892 -4.99 24.56 -20.22
N LEU A 893 -5.81 24.21 -21.22
CA LEU A 893 -7.01 23.41 -21.02
C LEU A 893 -6.69 21.91 -21.16
N ASN A 894 -6.53 21.24 -20.03
CA ASN A 894 -6.46 19.77 -19.99
C ASN A 894 -7.87 19.16 -19.82
N LEU A 895 -7.99 17.84 -20.06
CA LEU A 895 -9.28 17.14 -19.99
C LEU A 895 -9.91 17.14 -18.59
N ILE A 896 -9.10 17.25 -17.53
CA ILE A 896 -9.56 17.29 -16.14
C ILE A 896 -10.27 18.63 -15.89
N CYS A 897 -9.65 19.75 -16.26
CA CYS A 897 -10.25 21.09 -16.16
C CYS A 897 -11.53 21.19 -16.98
N VAL A 898 -11.52 20.68 -18.22
CA VAL A 898 -12.71 20.68 -19.08
C VAL A 898 -13.85 19.87 -18.44
N ARG A 899 -13.55 18.69 -17.90
CA ARG A 899 -14.54 17.85 -17.21
C ARG A 899 -15.12 18.54 -15.98
N ALA A 900 -14.28 19.16 -15.16
CA ALA A 900 -14.71 19.88 -13.97
C ALA A 900 -15.66 21.03 -14.32
N ILE A 901 -15.36 21.81 -15.37
CA ILE A 901 -16.21 22.91 -15.82
C ILE A 901 -17.58 22.39 -16.30
N ILE A 902 -17.59 21.32 -17.11
CA ILE A 902 -18.84 20.72 -17.59
C ILE A 902 -19.69 20.22 -16.42
N VAL A 903 -19.08 19.49 -15.47
CA VAL A 903 -19.80 18.96 -14.29
C VAL A 903 -20.33 20.08 -13.42
N ALA A 904 -19.50 21.05 -13.05
CA ALA A 904 -19.89 22.15 -12.15
C ALA A 904 -20.99 23.03 -12.78
N THR A 905 -20.87 23.37 -14.07
CA THR A 905 -21.90 24.15 -14.75
C THR A 905 -23.21 23.36 -14.89
N THR A 906 -23.14 22.05 -15.16
CA THR A 906 -24.34 21.21 -15.24
C THR A 906 -24.99 21.03 -13.87
N GLN A 907 -24.23 20.78 -12.80
CA GLN A 907 -24.76 20.64 -11.44
C GLN A 907 -25.45 21.93 -10.95
N LYS A 908 -24.91 23.10 -11.33
CA LYS A 908 -25.48 24.39 -10.93
C LYS A 908 -26.75 24.74 -11.69
N MET A 909 -26.81 24.44 -12.99
CA MET A 909 -27.85 24.95 -13.88
C MET A 909 -28.92 23.91 -14.25
N ALA A 910 -28.58 22.62 -14.23
CA ALA A 910 -29.48 21.52 -14.58
C ALA A 910 -29.06 20.23 -13.84
N PRO A 911 -29.13 20.19 -12.50
CA PRO A 911 -28.74 19.02 -11.70
C PRO A 911 -29.53 17.74 -12.08
N GLU A 912 -30.77 17.89 -12.53
CA GLU A 912 -31.66 16.82 -12.98
C GLU A 912 -31.07 15.98 -14.14
N VAL A 913 -30.12 16.53 -14.90
CA VAL A 913 -29.41 15.81 -15.96
C VAL A 913 -28.63 14.61 -15.40
N PHE A 914 -28.12 14.70 -14.17
CA PHE A 914 -27.41 13.61 -13.50
C PHE A 914 -28.36 12.57 -12.88
N GLU A 915 -29.60 12.95 -12.62
CA GLU A 915 -30.63 12.11 -11.99
C GLU A 915 -31.46 11.32 -13.02
N LYS A 916 -31.47 11.78 -14.28
CA LYS A 916 -32.20 11.13 -15.37
C LYS A 916 -31.64 9.73 -15.66
N ARG A 917 -32.48 8.71 -15.43
CA ARG A 917 -32.17 7.31 -15.70
C ARG A 917 -32.47 6.94 -17.15
N TYR A 918 -31.48 6.40 -17.85
CA TYR A 918 -31.63 5.92 -19.23
C TYR A 918 -32.29 4.53 -19.27
N ALA A 919 -32.79 4.12 -20.44
CA ALA A 919 -33.46 2.83 -20.63
C ALA A 919 -32.60 1.60 -20.27
N ASP A 920 -31.27 1.75 -20.25
CA ASP A 920 -30.31 0.72 -19.82
C ASP A 920 -30.03 0.73 -18.30
N GLY A 921 -30.76 1.56 -17.54
CA GLY A 921 -30.62 1.72 -16.10
C GLY A 921 -29.44 2.59 -15.67
N SER A 922 -28.64 3.13 -16.60
CA SER A 922 -27.49 3.98 -16.30
C SER A 922 -27.88 5.46 -16.11
N TYR A 923 -26.98 6.22 -15.49
CA TYR A 923 -27.08 7.69 -15.34
C TYR A 923 -26.09 8.39 -16.25
N PHE A 924 -26.34 9.66 -16.54
CA PHE A 924 -25.39 10.48 -17.32
C PHE A 924 -24.09 10.66 -16.54
N LYS A 925 -22.96 10.35 -17.18
CA LYS A 925 -21.63 10.60 -16.63
C LYS A 925 -20.81 11.38 -17.64
N VAL A 926 -20.21 12.48 -17.19
CA VAL A 926 -19.24 13.26 -17.96
C VAL A 926 -17.92 12.48 -17.99
N SER A 927 -17.79 11.57 -18.95
CA SER A 927 -16.57 10.77 -19.17
C SER A 927 -15.55 11.54 -20.04
N ASP A 928 -14.29 11.12 -20.01
CA ASP A 928 -13.25 11.71 -20.88
C ASP A 928 -13.58 11.58 -22.37
N SER A 929 -14.28 10.50 -22.76
CA SER A 929 -14.78 10.33 -24.11
C SER A 929 -15.86 11.37 -24.45
N TYR A 930 -16.71 11.71 -23.48
CA TYR A 930 -17.71 12.76 -23.64
C TYR A 930 -17.06 14.14 -23.74
N CYS A 931 -16.08 14.45 -22.88
CA CYS A 931 -15.33 15.71 -22.94
C CYS A 931 -14.63 15.91 -24.29
N ARG A 932 -13.96 14.87 -24.82
CA ARG A 932 -13.32 14.93 -26.15
C ARG A 932 -14.35 15.13 -27.26
N ALA A 933 -15.49 14.45 -27.19
CA ALA A 933 -16.57 14.64 -28.15
C ALA A 933 -17.14 16.06 -28.09
N PHE A 934 -17.36 16.60 -26.89
CA PHE A 934 -17.84 17.96 -26.66
C PHE A 934 -16.85 19.01 -27.22
N LEU A 935 -15.56 18.89 -26.90
CA LEU A 935 -14.54 19.80 -27.45
C LEU A 935 -14.48 19.73 -28.98
N ARG A 936 -14.56 18.53 -29.57
CA ARG A 936 -14.43 18.36 -31.01
C ARG A 936 -15.68 18.79 -31.79
N VAL A 937 -16.86 18.43 -31.29
CA VAL A 937 -18.15 18.61 -31.99
C VAL A 937 -18.78 19.95 -31.65
N THR A 938 -18.71 20.38 -30.40
CA THR A 938 -19.39 21.58 -29.91
C THR A 938 -18.50 22.82 -29.93
N MET A 939 -17.20 22.67 -29.69
CA MET A 939 -16.23 23.78 -29.71
C MET A 939 -15.37 23.82 -30.99
N GLU A 940 -15.39 22.77 -31.82
CA GLU A 940 -14.49 22.58 -32.97
C GLU A 940 -12.99 22.58 -32.60
N TRP A 941 -12.67 22.16 -31.37
CA TRP A 941 -11.31 22.15 -30.85
C TRP A 941 -10.69 20.76 -30.95
N SER A 942 -9.44 20.70 -31.42
CA SER A 942 -8.64 19.48 -31.51
C SER A 942 -7.58 19.41 -30.41
N GLU A 943 -7.41 18.23 -29.80
CA GLU A 943 -6.31 17.96 -28.88
C GLU A 943 -4.96 18.03 -29.63
N ARG A 944 -4.08 18.94 -29.21
CA ARG A 944 -2.70 18.98 -29.72
C ARG A 944 -1.84 18.10 -28.82
N LYS A 945 -1.31 17.00 -29.35
CA LYS A 945 -0.19 16.31 -28.71
C LYS A 945 1.04 17.22 -28.80
N ALA A 946 1.70 17.46 -27.67
CA ALA A 946 3.01 18.10 -27.68
C ALA A 946 3.92 17.31 -28.64
N THR A 947 4.35 17.96 -29.71
CA THR A 947 5.28 17.36 -30.67
C THR A 947 6.61 17.16 -29.96
N LYS A 948 7.03 15.91 -29.77
CA LYS A 948 8.39 15.53 -29.34
C LYS A 948 9.42 15.78 -30.44
N ALA A 949 9.47 16.99 -30.97
CA ALA A 949 10.60 17.49 -31.73
C ALA A 949 11.36 18.40 -30.77
N ALA A 950 12.49 17.92 -30.24
CA ALA A 950 13.45 18.80 -29.61
C ALA A 950 13.83 19.85 -30.66
N GLN A 951 13.44 21.10 -30.44
CA GLN A 951 13.88 22.21 -31.30
C GLN A 951 15.40 22.27 -31.20
N HIS A 952 16.07 22.38 -32.35
CA HIS A 952 17.50 22.69 -32.40
C HIS A 952 17.77 23.94 -31.55
N LEU A 953 18.82 23.89 -30.74
CA LEU A 953 19.25 25.02 -29.90
C LEU A 953 19.45 26.26 -30.78
N PRO A 954 18.76 27.38 -30.49
CA PRO A 954 19.02 28.66 -31.16
C PRO A 954 20.50 29.04 -30.98
N LYS A 955 21.12 29.69 -31.96
CA LYS A 955 22.55 30.09 -31.88
C LYS A 955 22.88 30.98 -30.67
N ASN A 956 21.90 31.68 -30.12
CA ASN A 956 22.02 32.59 -28.97
C ASN A 956 21.41 32.01 -27.68
N TRP A 957 21.34 30.68 -27.56
CA TRP A 957 20.72 30.03 -26.39
C TRP A 957 21.42 30.40 -25.07
N GLU A 958 22.74 30.64 -25.09
CA GLU A 958 23.54 31.11 -23.95
C GLU A 958 23.03 32.47 -23.46
N ASP A 959 22.95 33.48 -24.35
CA ASP A 959 22.42 34.81 -24.01
C ASP A 959 20.96 34.78 -23.51
N VAL A 960 20.16 33.83 -24.01
CA VAL A 960 18.76 33.67 -23.60
C VAL A 960 18.67 33.06 -22.21
N CYS A 961 19.52 32.07 -21.91
CA CYS A 961 19.61 31.45 -20.59
C CYS A 961 20.18 32.42 -19.55
N GLU A 962 21.19 33.19 -19.92
CA GLU A 962 21.80 34.22 -19.05
C GLU A 962 20.79 35.32 -18.72
N ARG A 963 20.08 35.86 -19.72
CA ARG A 963 19.02 36.86 -19.48
C ARG A 963 17.87 36.31 -18.64
N ALA A 964 17.54 35.02 -18.75
CA ALA A 964 16.56 34.38 -17.89
C ALA A 964 17.06 34.23 -16.45
N ALA A 965 18.32 33.86 -16.25
CA ALA A 965 18.95 33.79 -14.93
C ALA A 965 18.97 35.17 -14.23
N LEU A 966 19.39 36.22 -14.93
CA LEU A 966 19.45 37.58 -14.38
C LEU A 966 18.07 38.14 -14.02
N ARG A 967 17.04 37.86 -14.83
CA ARG A 967 15.66 38.25 -14.50
C ARG A 967 15.13 37.52 -13.27
N ARG A 968 15.48 36.24 -13.09
CA ARG A 968 15.11 35.46 -11.89
C ARG A 968 15.77 36.03 -10.65
N ALA A 969 17.08 36.27 -10.70
CA ALA A 969 17.82 36.89 -9.59
C ALA A 969 17.25 38.26 -9.21
N TYR A 970 16.86 39.07 -10.21
CA TYR A 970 16.23 40.37 -9.98
C TYR A 970 14.86 40.25 -9.29
N ILE A 971 13.99 39.32 -9.72
CA ILE A 971 12.66 39.13 -9.10
C ILE A 971 12.78 38.56 -7.69
N ILE A 972 13.66 37.57 -7.48
CA ILE A 972 13.91 36.98 -6.16
C ILE A 972 14.37 38.06 -5.18
N LYS A 973 15.33 38.89 -5.60
CA LYS A 973 15.84 40.00 -4.77
C LYS A 973 14.80 41.09 -4.52
N LYS A 974 13.95 41.39 -5.51
CA LYS A 974 12.98 42.48 -5.43
C LYS A 974 11.76 42.12 -4.57
N GLU A 975 11.27 40.89 -4.70
CA GLU A 975 10.05 40.41 -4.06
C GLU A 975 10.34 39.53 -2.84
N ASP A 976 11.62 39.46 -2.42
CA ASP A 976 12.13 38.72 -1.26
C ASP A 976 11.63 37.27 -1.18
N ILE A 977 11.74 36.56 -2.32
CA ILE A 977 11.17 35.22 -2.48
C ILE A 977 12.06 34.18 -1.79
N PRO A 978 11.57 33.47 -0.76
CA PRO A 978 12.31 32.40 -0.09
C PRO A 978 12.67 31.26 -1.06
N ALA A 979 13.83 30.64 -0.83
CA ALA A 979 14.36 29.60 -1.72
C ALA A 979 13.41 28.39 -1.86
N GLU A 980 12.61 28.10 -0.84
CA GLU A 980 11.67 26.96 -0.85
C GLU A 980 10.50 27.15 -1.84
N LEU A 981 10.23 28.39 -2.29
CA LEU A 981 9.15 28.71 -3.22
C LEU A 981 9.58 28.65 -4.70
N ILE A 982 10.81 28.23 -4.99
CA ILE A 982 11.34 28.14 -6.36
C ILE A 982 11.16 26.71 -6.87
N VAL A 983 10.03 26.42 -7.51
CA VAL A 983 9.75 25.10 -8.10
C VAL A 983 9.43 25.21 -9.59
N ASN A 984 10.17 24.45 -10.41
CA ASN A 984 10.05 24.35 -11.88
C ASN A 984 10.16 25.69 -12.63
N SER A 985 11.41 26.08 -12.93
CA SER A 985 11.70 27.20 -13.81
C SER A 985 12.19 26.71 -15.18
N ASP A 986 11.38 26.88 -16.23
CA ASP A 986 11.80 26.67 -17.62
C ASP A 986 11.86 28.00 -18.41
N GLN A 987 12.22 27.92 -19.70
CA GLN A 987 12.37 29.07 -20.60
C GLN A 987 11.04 29.83 -20.85
N SER A 988 9.90 29.35 -20.35
CA SER A 988 8.55 29.83 -20.69
C SER A 988 7.89 30.78 -19.67
N ARG A 989 8.65 31.29 -18.68
CA ARG A 989 8.24 32.39 -17.77
C ARG A 989 7.19 32.07 -16.68
N ILE A 990 7.10 30.85 -16.15
CA ILE A 990 6.13 30.53 -15.08
C ILE A 990 6.82 30.46 -13.71
N PHE A 991 6.27 31.16 -12.72
CA PHE A 991 6.53 31.00 -11.28
C PHE A 991 5.27 30.39 -10.63
N SER A 992 5.42 29.40 -9.75
CA SER A 992 4.32 28.82 -8.97
C SER A 992 4.55 29.11 -7.49
N VAL A 993 3.65 29.87 -6.85
CA VAL A 993 3.64 30.15 -5.41
C VAL A 993 2.43 29.44 -4.79
N LEU A 994 2.65 28.59 -3.81
CA LEU A 994 1.61 27.96 -2.98
C LEU A 994 1.39 28.84 -1.74
N LEU A 995 0.22 29.47 -1.61
CA LEU A 995 -0.23 30.07 -0.35
C LEU A 995 -1.15 29.07 0.37
N PRO A 996 -0.96 28.80 1.68
CA PRO A 996 -1.91 28.02 2.45
C PRO A 996 -3.20 28.82 2.67
N THR A 997 -4.34 28.28 2.23
CA THR A 997 -5.69 28.79 2.55
C THR A 997 -6.07 28.38 3.97
N LEU A 998 -6.20 29.38 4.86
CA LEU A 998 -6.93 29.26 6.14
C LEU A 998 -8.44 29.36 5.86
N GLU A 999 -9.19 28.30 6.15
CA GLU A 999 -10.66 28.36 6.26
C GLU A 999 -11.07 28.62 7.73
N SER A 1000 -11.72 29.77 7.94
CA SER A 1000 -12.68 30.14 8.98
C SER A 1000 -12.57 29.53 10.40
N GLN A 1001 -12.12 30.35 11.35
CA GLN A 1001 -12.86 30.57 12.60
C GLN A 1001 -13.25 32.05 12.66
N SER A 1002 -14.56 32.32 12.71
CA SER A 1002 -15.12 33.61 13.07
C SER A 1002 -15.07 33.75 14.59
N ASP A 1003 -14.30 34.70 15.09
CA ASP A 1003 -14.76 35.76 15.99
C ASP A 1003 -13.56 36.53 16.57
N TYR A 1004 -13.77 37.83 16.75
CA TYR A 1004 -12.87 38.91 17.20
C TYR A 1004 -12.15 39.78 16.14
N ALA A 1005 -12.19 41.09 16.44
CA ALA A 1005 -12.20 42.25 15.55
C ALA A 1005 -10.79 42.86 15.31
N PRO A 1006 -10.66 43.92 14.46
CA PRO A 1006 -9.43 44.24 13.74
C PRO A 1006 -8.52 45.21 14.49
N ALA A 1007 -7.21 44.99 14.42
CA ALA A 1007 -6.22 46.01 14.74
C ALA A 1007 -5.05 45.98 13.75
N CYS A 1008 -4.91 47.10 13.03
CA CYS A 1008 -3.67 47.66 12.49
C CYS A 1008 -2.90 46.87 11.42
N TYR A 1009 -3.21 47.11 10.14
CA TYR A 1009 -2.16 47.35 9.14
C TYR A 1009 -2.62 48.40 8.12
N ASN A 1010 -1.83 49.48 8.01
CA ASN A 1010 -2.13 50.75 7.37
C ASN A 1010 -1.82 50.68 5.85
N PRO A 1011 -2.78 50.93 4.94
CA PRO A 1011 -2.54 50.89 3.49
C PRO A 1011 -2.06 52.26 3.01
N ARG A 1012 -0.75 52.55 3.11
CA ARG A 1012 -0.21 53.84 2.62
C ARG A 1012 1.12 53.81 1.86
N PHE A 1013 1.62 52.64 1.43
CA PHE A 1013 2.88 52.58 0.68
C PHE A 1013 2.75 51.87 -0.68
N LEU A 1014 1.94 52.42 -1.60
CA LEU A 1014 2.07 52.17 -3.04
C LEU A 1014 1.77 53.45 -3.83
N ALA A 1015 2.67 54.43 -3.75
CA ALA A 1015 2.77 55.50 -4.74
C ALA A 1015 3.97 55.22 -5.66
N THR A 1016 3.66 55.14 -6.95
CA THR A 1016 4.45 54.81 -8.14
C THR A 1016 5.87 55.36 -8.26
N ARG A 1017 6.78 54.54 -8.81
CA ARG A 1017 7.80 55.00 -9.78
C ARG A 1017 7.80 54.09 -11.01
N ARG A 1018 7.45 54.69 -12.16
CA ARG A 1018 7.43 54.08 -13.50
C ARG A 1018 8.84 53.85 -14.02
N LEU A 1019 9.17 52.61 -14.38
CA LEU A 1019 10.08 52.27 -15.48
C LEU A 1019 9.53 50.99 -16.15
N GLY A 1020 9.39 51.03 -17.49
CA GLY A 1020 8.60 50.08 -18.26
C GLY A 1020 9.14 48.64 -18.23
N ALA A 1021 8.27 47.69 -17.87
CA ALA A 1021 8.44 46.25 -18.10
C ALA A 1021 7.05 45.57 -18.22
N PRO A 1022 6.89 44.49 -19.01
CA PRO A 1022 5.60 43.94 -19.38
C PRO A 1022 4.92 43.15 -18.24
N LYS A 1023 3.59 43.28 -18.16
CA LYS A 1023 2.67 42.67 -17.19
C LYS A 1023 2.95 41.17 -16.94
N ALA A 1024 3.29 40.81 -15.70
CA ALA A 1024 3.34 39.42 -15.24
C ALA A 1024 1.90 38.93 -14.93
N LYS A 1025 1.57 37.70 -15.32
CA LYS A 1025 0.30 37.03 -15.02
C LYS A 1025 0.52 36.02 -13.90
N THR A 1026 -0.25 36.12 -12.83
CA THR A 1026 -0.31 35.14 -11.72
C THR A 1026 -1.51 34.22 -11.96
N VAL A 1027 -1.35 32.90 -11.88
CA VAL A 1027 -2.46 31.91 -11.96
C VAL A 1027 -2.59 31.22 -10.61
N VAL A 1028 -3.78 31.33 -9.99
CA VAL A 1028 -4.14 30.70 -8.71
C VAL A 1028 -5.05 29.51 -9.00
N VAL A 1029 -4.75 28.33 -8.44
CA VAL A 1029 -5.61 27.14 -8.54
C VAL A 1029 -6.43 27.01 -7.26
N TRP A 1030 -7.76 27.02 -7.40
CA TRP A 1030 -8.72 26.90 -6.30
C TRP A 1030 -9.34 25.50 -6.26
N SER A 1031 -9.85 25.07 -5.09
CA SER A 1031 -10.72 23.89 -5.00
C SER A 1031 -12.01 24.10 -5.81
N ALA A 1032 -12.64 23.02 -6.30
CA ALA A 1032 -13.78 23.11 -7.23
C ALA A 1032 -15.01 23.86 -6.67
N SER A 1033 -15.21 23.80 -5.35
CA SER A 1033 -16.25 24.51 -4.61
C SER A 1033 -15.90 26.01 -4.45
N THR A 1034 -14.64 26.31 -4.12
CA THR A 1034 -14.16 27.70 -3.92
C THR A 1034 -14.05 28.47 -5.24
N PHE A 1035 -13.70 27.79 -6.35
CA PHE A 1035 -13.65 28.37 -7.69
C PHE A 1035 -15.03 28.81 -8.19
N ALA A 1036 -16.08 28.05 -7.91
CA ALA A 1036 -17.44 28.39 -8.33
C ALA A 1036 -18.00 29.61 -7.57
N TYR A 1037 -17.67 29.74 -6.28
CA TYR A 1037 -18.09 30.86 -5.43
C TYR A 1037 -17.36 32.16 -5.81
N GLN A 1038 -16.02 32.14 -5.89
CA GLN A 1038 -15.25 33.35 -6.23
C GLN A 1038 -15.43 33.82 -7.68
N LEU A 1039 -15.67 32.90 -8.62
CA LEU A 1039 -15.98 33.25 -10.01
C LEU A 1039 -17.35 33.96 -10.11
N ASP A 1040 -18.35 33.56 -9.31
CA ASP A 1040 -19.63 34.27 -9.21
C ASP A 1040 -19.45 35.65 -8.57
N THR A 1041 -18.62 35.78 -7.53
CA THR A 1041 -18.33 37.08 -6.89
C THR A 1041 -17.57 38.03 -7.84
N ALA A 1042 -16.62 37.51 -8.63
CA ALA A 1042 -15.86 38.30 -9.61
C ALA A 1042 -16.73 38.71 -10.82
N LEU A 1043 -17.63 37.83 -11.27
CA LEU A 1043 -18.57 38.14 -12.36
C LEU A 1043 -19.68 39.10 -11.91
N SER A 1044 -20.12 39.02 -10.65
CA SER A 1044 -21.09 39.97 -10.07
C SER A 1044 -20.50 41.37 -9.88
N LYS A 1045 -19.19 41.48 -9.62
CA LYS A 1045 -18.47 42.77 -9.57
C LYS A 1045 -18.17 43.35 -10.95
N ALA A 1046 -18.05 42.50 -11.98
CA ALA A 1046 -17.87 42.96 -13.36
C ALA A 1046 -19.16 43.50 -14.01
N SER A 1047 -20.34 43.17 -13.47
CA SER A 1047 -21.63 43.65 -13.96
C SER A 1047 -22.10 44.98 -13.34
N SER A 1048 -21.43 45.50 -12.30
CA SER A 1048 -21.86 46.72 -11.59
C SER A 1048 -21.24 48.03 -12.11
N GLY A 1049 -20.57 48.01 -13.27
CA GLY A 1049 -20.32 49.24 -14.03
C GLY A 1049 -19.28 50.23 -13.47
N ASP A 1050 -18.56 49.95 -12.39
CA ASP A 1050 -17.47 50.81 -11.94
C ASP A 1050 -16.15 50.43 -12.62
N ALA A 1051 -16.00 50.95 -13.83
CA ALA A 1051 -14.72 51.09 -14.50
C ALA A 1051 -13.98 52.30 -13.92
N CYS A 1052 -13.00 52.07 -13.06
CA CYS A 1052 -11.87 52.99 -12.93
C CYS A 1052 -10.62 52.27 -12.41
N HIS A 1053 -9.58 52.29 -13.25
CA HIS A 1053 -8.16 51.98 -13.00
C HIS A 1053 -7.75 51.16 -11.76
N SER A 1054 -7.38 49.88 -11.99
CA SER A 1054 -6.13 49.27 -11.51
C SER A 1054 -5.82 47.96 -12.22
#